data_AF-A0A2N2URC7-F1
#
_entry.id   AF-A0A2N2URC7-F1
#
_cell.length_a   1.000
_cell.length_b   1.000
_cell.length_c   1.000
_cell.angle_alpha   90.00
_cell.angle_beta   90.00
_cell.angle_gamma   90.00
#
_symmetry.space_group_name_H-M   'P 1'
#
loop_
_entity.id
_entity.type
_entity.pdbx_description
1 polymer ?
#
loop_
_entity_poly.entity_id
_entity_poly.type
_entity_poly.pdbx_seq_one_letter_code
_entity_poly.pdbx_strand_id
1 'polypeptide(L)'
;MKPPHADPDPILDDLTDLDARISALRADIWIGAEPTFTDRYSESAEWLQLALGGEKEGRAAQLLRDFSISFPGCALLRTIGRQYPGEPGARWSLGVLARRDGVALWQGPPDPLLVSEPCAPHGIEHFSLCLLEHCAARGWAAETRVGATDWRVVTRCDEHPIGIDESSAALCFRPSLHSAPIPAEGLRDELAESGHFLLLLATLPDAEGGWPVVELPAVADVASYAALLEVVAEAAKAAGINGLVLRGHPPPLDAGMHWTSLTPDPAVIEANLAPATDLQSFYRVNAALFSAAESLGLYPYRLYYNGGEADSGGGGQLTLGGPTAQSSPFFVAPRLLTRLVRYLNRHPALSYWFAPDSIGSGSQAPRADEGPQERRVELEVALEQLERLDSPEPGLLWASLAPFLADSAGNSHRSEINIEKLWNPYLGARGMAGLVEFRALRMAPDAATLSAEAALLRALIARLMHFPYDKPLVDWGKQLHNRFALPWYLEQDLRAVLADLEAHGLGLGASITARLVDDARRELGHLEWEGLQLRVMGALEFWPLIGDVTTQQPSDSRLVDASTARIELRVVAPEAEGLDGLKLQVNGYAVPLRAEYDGAAPVCLAGVRYRSFVPVHGLHPTLPAQDGVELVLTHPRTGNALRLSLFDWHPRGEAYDGLPDSRAEARRRRAERLVSENVDAQTLPEAREAPAPAYAEYCFDLRRV
;
A
#
# COMPACT_ATOMS: atom_id res chain seq x y z
N MET A 1 -13.14 18.74 -23.76
CA MET A 1 -14.33 17.89 -23.55
C MET A 1 -14.67 17.98 -22.06
N LYS A 2 -15.86 18.46 -21.67
CA LYS A 2 -16.28 18.32 -20.26
C LYS A 2 -16.32 16.82 -19.94
N PRO A 3 -15.74 16.35 -18.82
CA PRO A 3 -15.88 14.95 -18.46
C PRO A 3 -17.38 14.66 -18.28
N PRO A 4 -17.85 13.45 -18.65
CA PRO A 4 -19.22 13.06 -18.36
C PRO A 4 -19.46 13.24 -16.86
N HIS A 5 -20.58 13.85 -16.48
CA HIS A 5 -21.06 13.83 -15.10
C HIS A 5 -21.29 12.36 -14.75
N ALA A 6 -20.27 11.70 -14.20
CA ALA A 6 -20.46 10.48 -13.45
C ALA A 6 -21.35 10.84 -12.26
N ASP A 7 -22.39 10.05 -12.01
CA ASP A 7 -23.11 10.16 -10.75
C ASP A 7 -22.08 10.09 -9.61
N PRO A 8 -22.21 10.94 -8.58
CA PRO A 8 -21.27 10.92 -7.47
C PRO A 8 -21.25 9.51 -6.87
N ASP A 9 -20.04 8.95 -6.70
CA ASP A 9 -19.85 7.64 -6.07
C ASP A 9 -20.53 7.67 -4.70
N PRO A 10 -21.50 6.77 -4.42
CA PRO A 10 -22.32 6.81 -3.21
C PRO A 10 -21.50 6.71 -1.92
N ILE A 11 -20.22 6.33 -2.00
CA ILE A 11 -19.30 6.35 -0.87
C ILE A 11 -19.01 7.76 -0.34
N LEU A 12 -19.10 8.80 -1.17
CA LEU A 12 -18.73 10.18 -0.79
C LEU A 12 -19.56 10.73 0.37
N ASP A 13 -20.85 10.40 0.42
CA ASP A 13 -21.75 10.83 1.50
C ASP A 13 -21.33 10.17 2.82
N ASP A 14 -21.13 8.85 2.82
CA ASP A 14 -20.66 8.10 3.99
C ASP A 14 -19.28 8.59 4.48
N LEU A 15 -18.35 8.91 3.57
CA LEU A 15 -17.03 9.46 3.92
C LEU A 15 -17.17 10.83 4.59
N THR A 16 -18.02 11.70 4.04
CA THR A 16 -18.27 13.05 4.57
C THR A 16 -18.94 13.00 5.94
N ASP A 17 -19.90 12.10 6.13
CA ASP A 17 -20.58 11.91 7.41
C ASP A 17 -19.65 11.35 8.48
N LEU A 18 -18.73 10.46 8.11
CA LEU A 18 -17.70 9.98 9.04
C LEU A 18 -16.70 11.09 9.40
N ASP A 19 -16.24 11.87 8.42
CA ASP A 19 -15.37 13.04 8.64
C ASP A 19 -15.98 13.99 9.68
N ALA A 20 -17.27 14.31 9.55
CA ALA A 20 -17.99 15.18 10.47
C ALA A 20 -18.00 14.62 11.91
N ARG A 21 -18.19 13.31 12.07
CA ARG A 21 -18.21 12.64 13.38
C ARG A 21 -16.83 12.57 14.03
N ILE A 22 -15.78 12.29 13.25
CA ILE A 22 -14.40 12.30 13.74
C ILE A 22 -13.99 13.74 14.14
N SER A 23 -14.34 14.73 13.32
CA SER A 23 -14.09 16.15 13.63
C SER A 23 -14.78 16.59 14.92
N ALA A 24 -16.02 16.14 15.17
CA ALA A 24 -16.74 16.43 16.41
C ALA A 24 -16.03 15.89 17.68
N LEU A 25 -15.24 14.82 17.55
CA LEU A 25 -14.40 14.29 18.63
C LEU A 25 -13.09 15.08 18.82
N ARG A 26 -12.77 16.03 17.92
CA ARG A 26 -11.50 16.78 17.89
C ARG A 26 -10.28 15.86 17.70
N ALA A 27 -10.43 14.86 16.85
CA ALA A 27 -9.35 13.94 16.49
C ALA A 27 -8.72 14.37 15.15
N ASP A 28 -7.56 15.02 15.22
CA ASP A 28 -6.79 15.43 14.03
C ASP A 28 -5.98 14.25 13.48
N ILE A 29 -6.66 13.36 12.75
CA ILE A 29 -6.07 12.14 12.16
C ILE A 29 -5.92 12.34 10.66
N TRP A 30 -4.68 12.55 10.22
CA TRP A 30 -4.30 12.67 8.81
C TRP A 30 -3.92 11.32 8.22
N ILE A 31 -4.09 11.16 6.90
CA ILE A 31 -3.97 9.88 6.20
C ILE A 31 -3.00 10.01 5.01
N GLY A 32 -1.93 9.24 5.00
CA GLY A 32 -1.09 9.01 3.81
C GLY A 32 -1.42 7.67 3.15
N ALA A 33 -1.10 7.55 1.86
CA ALA A 33 -1.14 6.29 1.13
C ALA A 33 0.01 6.22 0.11
N GLU A 34 0.42 5.00 -0.21
CA GLU A 34 1.49 4.72 -1.17
C GLU A 34 0.99 3.76 -2.28
N PRO A 35 -0.03 4.12 -3.10
CA PRO A 35 -0.54 3.22 -4.13
C PRO A 35 0.50 2.95 -5.23
N THR A 36 0.48 1.72 -5.75
CA THR A 36 1.46 1.23 -6.73
C THR A 36 0.79 0.71 -7.99
N PHE A 37 1.38 1.01 -9.14
CA PHE A 37 0.83 0.67 -10.46
C PHE A 37 1.86 -0.06 -11.32
N THR A 38 1.41 -1.06 -12.07
CA THR A 38 2.25 -1.82 -13.01
C THR A 38 1.64 -1.83 -14.41
N ASP A 39 2.49 -1.97 -15.42
CA ASP A 39 2.06 -2.61 -16.66
C ASP A 39 1.86 -4.10 -16.40
N ARG A 40 0.63 -4.58 -16.50
CA ARG A 40 0.31 -5.99 -16.25
C ARG A 40 0.49 -6.88 -17.48
N TYR A 41 0.74 -6.29 -18.66
CA TYR A 41 0.95 -6.99 -19.92
C TYR A 41 2.43 -7.07 -20.30
N SER A 42 3.28 -6.25 -19.70
CA SER A 42 4.70 -6.23 -20.01
C SER A 42 5.47 -7.38 -19.34
N GLU A 43 6.38 -7.97 -20.11
CA GLU A 43 7.36 -8.95 -19.65
C GLU A 43 8.78 -8.33 -19.54
N SER A 44 8.92 -7.02 -19.71
CA SER A 44 10.23 -6.36 -19.57
C SER A 44 10.66 -6.29 -18.10
N ALA A 45 11.98 -6.29 -17.89
CA ALA A 45 12.58 -6.47 -16.57
C ALA A 45 12.13 -5.40 -15.56
N GLU A 46 11.93 -4.16 -15.99
CA GLU A 46 11.45 -3.05 -15.15
C GLU A 46 10.01 -3.25 -14.65
N TRP A 47 9.17 -4.01 -15.35
CA TRP A 47 7.81 -4.34 -14.91
C TRP A 47 7.71 -5.70 -14.24
N LEU A 48 8.82 -6.41 -14.06
CA LEU A 48 8.87 -7.73 -13.40
C LEU A 48 9.72 -7.73 -12.12
N GLN A 49 10.91 -7.13 -12.13
CA GLN A 49 11.82 -7.16 -10.97
C GLN A 49 12.73 -5.94 -10.78
N LEU A 50 12.99 -5.14 -11.81
CA LEU A 50 13.89 -3.98 -11.70
C LEU A 50 13.12 -2.71 -11.30
N ALA A 51 13.76 -1.86 -10.51
CA ALA A 51 13.21 -0.54 -10.19
C ALA A 51 13.28 0.40 -11.40
N LEU A 52 14.42 0.44 -12.07
CA LEU A 52 14.69 1.33 -13.21
C LEU A 52 14.73 0.54 -14.53
N GLY A 53 14.57 1.24 -15.65
CA GLY A 53 14.78 0.70 -16.99
C GLY A 53 13.61 0.95 -17.94
N GLY A 54 13.87 0.66 -19.23
CA GLY A 54 12.89 0.72 -20.31
C GLY A 54 12.10 2.01 -20.34
N GLU A 55 10.77 1.88 -20.43
CA GLU A 55 9.86 3.03 -20.64
C GLU A 55 9.23 3.53 -19.34
N LYS A 56 9.66 3.02 -18.18
CA LYS A 56 9.00 3.28 -16.89
C LYS A 56 8.99 4.76 -16.51
N GLU A 57 10.11 5.46 -16.67
CA GLU A 57 10.21 6.90 -16.36
C GLU A 57 9.30 7.74 -17.28
N GLY A 58 9.28 7.41 -18.58
CA GLY A 58 8.38 8.07 -19.54
C GLY A 58 6.90 7.90 -19.19
N ARG A 59 6.51 6.69 -18.75
CA ARG A 59 5.13 6.43 -18.29
C ARG A 59 4.83 7.11 -16.96
N ALA A 60 5.79 7.20 -16.04
CA ALA A 60 5.64 7.97 -14.80
C ALA A 60 5.48 9.47 -15.09
N ALA A 61 6.20 10.02 -16.07
CA ALA A 61 6.05 11.41 -16.49
C ALA A 61 4.67 11.68 -17.12
N GLN A 62 4.15 10.75 -17.92
CA GLN A 62 2.77 10.84 -18.46
C GLN A 62 1.73 10.73 -17.34
N LEU A 63 1.94 9.84 -16.36
CA LEU A 63 1.06 9.72 -15.19
C LEU A 63 1.06 11.01 -14.38
N LEU A 64 2.24 11.61 -14.14
CA LEU A 64 2.35 12.89 -13.44
C LEU A 64 1.59 13.99 -14.18
N ARG A 65 1.77 14.07 -15.51
CA ARG A 65 1.08 15.03 -16.38
C ARG A 65 -0.43 14.95 -16.21
N ASP A 66 -1.00 13.76 -16.36
CA ASP A 66 -2.46 13.58 -16.33
C ASP A 66 -3.00 13.78 -14.91
N PHE A 67 -2.26 13.35 -13.87
CA PHE A 67 -2.59 13.60 -12.46
C PHE A 67 -2.57 15.10 -12.11
N SER A 68 -1.61 15.86 -12.64
CA SER A 68 -1.43 17.29 -12.35
C SER A 68 -2.62 18.17 -12.76
N ILE A 69 -3.49 17.69 -13.66
CA ILE A 69 -4.72 18.39 -14.07
C ILE A 69 -5.62 18.69 -12.86
N SER A 70 -5.57 17.85 -11.83
CA SER A 70 -6.34 18.03 -10.59
C SER A 70 -5.78 19.11 -9.66
N PHE A 71 -4.61 19.69 -9.98
CA PHE A 71 -3.92 20.70 -9.18
C PHE A 71 -3.58 21.94 -10.01
N PRO A 72 -4.55 22.79 -10.35
CA PRO A 72 -4.28 24.03 -11.09
C PRO A 72 -3.25 24.92 -10.37
N GLY A 73 -2.26 25.42 -11.11
CA GLY A 73 -1.21 26.27 -10.55
C GLY A 73 -0.16 25.53 -9.71
N CYS A 74 -0.09 24.21 -9.81
CA CYS A 74 1.00 23.41 -9.22
C CYS A 74 2.34 23.62 -9.95
N ALA A 75 3.43 23.34 -9.24
CA ALA A 75 4.75 23.14 -9.84
C ALA A 75 4.98 21.65 -10.09
N LEU A 76 5.44 21.29 -11.29
CA LEU A 76 5.98 19.95 -11.55
C LEU A 76 7.48 19.97 -11.24
N LEU A 77 7.93 19.05 -10.39
CA LEU A 77 9.32 18.99 -9.93
C LEU A 77 9.95 17.64 -10.28
N ARG A 78 11.20 17.67 -10.76
CA ARG A 78 12.06 16.49 -10.90
C ARG A 78 13.08 16.49 -9.77
N THR A 79 12.83 15.73 -8.71
CA THR A 79 13.70 15.69 -7.53
C THR A 79 14.57 14.43 -7.52
N ILE A 80 15.52 14.38 -6.60
CA ILE A 80 16.33 13.18 -6.35
C ILE A 80 15.49 12.15 -5.58
N GLY A 81 15.37 10.93 -6.11
CA GLY A 81 14.74 9.81 -5.44
C GLY A 81 15.69 9.08 -4.49
N ARG A 82 15.27 7.91 -4.00
CA ARG A 82 16.13 7.09 -3.11
C ARG A 82 17.29 6.47 -3.89
N GLN A 83 18.40 6.24 -3.20
CA GLN A 83 19.49 5.39 -3.66
C GLN A 83 19.70 4.27 -2.64
N TYR A 84 19.61 3.03 -3.10
CA TYR A 84 19.87 1.85 -2.27
C TYR A 84 21.34 1.42 -2.37
N PRO A 85 21.88 0.74 -1.34
CA PRO A 85 23.26 0.24 -1.39
C PRO A 85 23.53 -0.61 -2.63
N GLY A 86 24.61 -0.31 -3.35
CA GLY A 86 25.00 -1.01 -4.58
C GLY A 86 24.41 -0.44 -5.88
N GLU A 87 23.47 0.51 -5.81
CA GLU A 87 22.99 1.22 -6.99
C GLU A 87 24.00 2.28 -7.48
N PRO A 88 24.19 2.43 -8.80
CA PRO A 88 25.17 3.37 -9.37
C PRO A 88 24.81 4.85 -9.18
N GLY A 89 23.55 5.15 -8.87
CA GLY A 89 23.05 6.50 -8.64
C GLY A 89 21.64 6.49 -8.08
N ALA A 90 21.13 7.66 -7.75
CA ALA A 90 19.78 7.81 -7.23
C ALA A 90 18.73 7.51 -8.31
N ARG A 91 17.62 6.94 -7.85
CA ARG A 91 16.41 6.78 -8.67
C ARG A 91 15.77 8.14 -8.98
N TRP A 92 14.97 8.22 -10.05
CA TRP A 92 14.19 9.42 -10.34
C TRP A 92 13.05 9.63 -9.34
N SER A 93 12.62 10.87 -9.18
CA SER A 93 11.40 11.24 -8.46
C SER A 93 10.72 12.40 -9.17
N LEU A 94 9.46 12.21 -9.55
CA LEU A 94 8.68 13.17 -10.33
C LEU A 94 7.47 13.58 -9.49
N GLY A 95 7.23 14.86 -9.22
CA GLY A 95 6.17 15.23 -8.28
C GLY A 95 5.39 16.49 -8.59
N VAL A 96 4.19 16.53 -8.03
CA VAL A 96 3.28 17.67 -8.02
C VAL A 96 3.41 18.38 -6.68
N LEU A 97 3.80 19.64 -6.71
CA LEU A 97 3.77 20.53 -5.55
C LEU A 97 2.67 21.58 -5.72
N ALA A 98 1.72 21.61 -4.79
CA ALA A 98 0.60 22.56 -4.80
C ALA A 98 0.31 23.09 -3.40
N ARG A 99 -0.39 24.22 -3.31
CA ARG A 99 -0.94 24.72 -2.05
C ARG A 99 -2.33 24.14 -1.82
N ARG A 100 -2.64 23.76 -0.58
CA ARG A 100 -3.96 23.23 -0.21
C ARG A 100 -5.07 24.29 -0.22
N ASP A 101 -4.70 25.56 -0.08
CA ASP A 101 -5.64 26.69 -0.18
C ASP A 101 -6.08 27.00 -1.61
N GLY A 102 -5.53 26.29 -2.61
CA GLY A 102 -5.85 26.47 -4.03
C GLY A 102 -5.21 27.70 -4.66
N VAL A 103 -4.38 28.46 -3.94
CA VAL A 103 -3.61 29.55 -4.51
C VAL A 103 -2.52 28.97 -5.42
N ALA A 104 -2.35 29.53 -6.61
CA ALA A 104 -1.33 29.09 -7.55
C ALA A 104 0.07 29.27 -6.95
N LEU A 105 0.81 28.16 -6.83
CA LEU A 105 2.20 28.15 -6.38
C LEU A 105 3.15 28.52 -7.51
N TRP A 106 2.90 27.98 -8.70
CA TRP A 106 3.69 28.23 -9.88
C TRP A 106 2.94 29.12 -10.85
N GLN A 107 3.55 30.25 -11.17
CA GLN A 107 3.01 31.18 -12.17
C GLN A 107 3.96 31.35 -13.37
N GLY A 108 5.07 30.61 -13.42
CA GLY A 108 6.06 30.71 -14.50
C GLY A 108 5.64 29.96 -15.77
N PRO A 109 6.57 29.81 -16.72
CA PRO A 109 6.35 28.98 -17.91
C PRO A 109 5.96 27.55 -17.53
N PRO A 110 5.06 26.89 -18.27
CA PRO A 110 4.62 25.53 -17.96
C PRO A 110 5.78 24.52 -18.07
N ASP A 111 5.63 23.39 -17.39
CA ASP A 111 6.53 22.25 -17.59
C ASP A 111 6.42 21.75 -19.05
N PRO A 112 7.51 21.30 -19.68
CA PRO A 112 7.48 20.67 -20.99
C PRO A 112 6.46 19.54 -21.16
N LEU A 113 6.14 18.80 -20.09
CA LEU A 113 5.11 17.75 -20.11
C LEU A 113 3.70 18.30 -20.40
N LEU A 114 3.47 19.59 -20.16
CA LEU A 114 2.17 20.24 -20.32
C LEU A 114 2.02 20.98 -21.66
N VAL A 115 3.06 21.05 -22.47
CA VAL A 115 3.07 21.76 -23.77
C VAL A 115 3.24 20.82 -24.94
N SER A 116 2.70 21.21 -26.10
CA SER A 116 2.68 20.39 -27.32
C SER A 116 3.75 20.75 -28.35
N GLU A 117 4.36 21.94 -28.24
CA GLU A 117 5.34 22.43 -29.22
C GLU A 117 6.74 22.55 -28.58
N PRO A 118 7.83 22.16 -29.28
CA PRO A 118 9.18 22.34 -28.80
C PRO A 118 9.53 23.82 -28.58
N CYS A 119 10.43 24.08 -27.63
CA CYS A 119 10.93 25.43 -27.40
C CYS A 119 11.79 25.91 -28.58
N ALA A 120 11.69 27.20 -28.94
CA ALA A 120 12.78 27.85 -29.66
C ALA A 120 14.04 27.85 -28.77
N PRO A 121 15.27 27.81 -29.33
CA PRO A 121 16.48 27.89 -28.52
C PRO A 121 16.49 29.19 -27.72
N HIS A 122 16.45 29.11 -26.39
CA HIS A 122 16.59 30.27 -25.51
C HIS A 122 18.02 30.35 -24.97
N GLY A 123 18.56 31.56 -24.87
CA GLY A 123 19.86 31.78 -24.26
C GLY A 123 19.76 31.66 -22.74
N ILE A 124 20.29 30.58 -22.16
CA ILE A 124 20.39 30.38 -20.71
C ILE A 124 21.18 31.53 -20.03
N GLU A 125 22.13 32.13 -20.74
CA GLU A 125 22.81 33.37 -20.33
C GLU A 125 21.81 34.50 -20.05
N HIS A 126 20.89 34.76 -20.98
CA HIS A 126 19.90 35.82 -20.80
C HIS A 126 18.97 35.52 -19.62
N PHE A 127 18.57 34.26 -19.43
CA PHE A 127 17.80 33.86 -18.26
C PHE A 127 18.55 34.11 -16.94
N SER A 128 19.86 33.85 -16.91
CA SER A 128 20.69 34.15 -15.73
C SER A 128 20.72 35.65 -15.41
N LEU A 129 20.76 36.52 -16.43
CA LEU A 129 20.74 37.97 -16.25
C LEU A 129 19.38 38.46 -15.73
N CYS A 130 18.27 37.94 -16.27
CA CYS A 130 16.95 38.24 -15.76
C CYS A 130 16.76 37.78 -14.30
N LEU A 131 17.37 36.66 -13.90
CA LEU A 131 17.36 36.22 -12.50
C LEU A 131 18.06 37.21 -11.57
N LEU A 132 19.22 37.75 -11.98
CA LEU A 132 19.90 38.81 -11.20
C LEU A 132 19.03 40.05 -11.03
N GLU A 133 18.38 40.51 -12.11
CA GLU A 133 17.51 41.68 -12.09
C GLU A 133 16.32 41.50 -11.13
N HIS A 134 15.69 40.31 -11.15
CA HIS A 134 14.52 40.03 -10.30
C HIS A 134 14.90 39.72 -8.85
N CYS A 135 16.09 39.19 -8.59
CA CYS A 135 16.65 39.13 -7.24
C CYS A 135 16.88 40.55 -6.70
N ALA A 136 17.56 41.40 -7.47
CA ALA A 136 17.85 42.78 -7.07
C ALA A 136 16.56 43.59 -6.84
N ALA A 137 15.52 43.38 -7.64
CA ALA A 137 14.21 44.02 -7.46
C ALA A 137 13.52 43.65 -6.13
N ARG A 138 13.85 42.48 -5.55
CA ARG A 138 13.40 42.03 -4.22
C ARG A 138 14.38 42.37 -3.09
N GLY A 139 15.46 43.10 -3.39
CA GLY A 139 16.52 43.39 -2.42
C GLY A 139 17.45 42.21 -2.14
N TRP A 140 17.40 41.15 -2.96
CA TRP A 140 18.23 39.95 -2.78
C TRP A 140 19.57 40.13 -3.48
N ALA A 141 20.67 39.87 -2.77
CA ALA A 141 21.99 39.87 -3.38
C ALA A 141 22.18 38.62 -4.25
N ALA A 142 22.47 38.79 -5.53
CA ALA A 142 22.72 37.69 -6.47
C ALA A 142 23.93 37.95 -7.37
N GLU A 143 24.67 36.91 -7.71
CA GLU A 143 25.81 36.95 -8.63
C GLU A 143 25.75 35.77 -9.60
N THR A 144 26.18 36.02 -10.84
CA THR A 144 26.29 34.97 -11.85
C THR A 144 27.70 34.40 -11.88
N ARG A 145 27.79 33.08 -12.03
CA ARG A 145 29.02 32.34 -12.29
C ARG A 145 28.82 31.49 -13.54
N VAL A 146 29.90 31.29 -14.30
CA VAL A 146 29.89 30.47 -15.52
C VAL A 146 30.56 29.14 -15.19
N GLY A 147 29.83 28.04 -15.33
CA GLY A 147 30.41 26.69 -15.25
C GLY A 147 30.89 26.20 -16.62
N ALA A 148 31.23 24.92 -16.70
CA ALA A 148 31.78 24.35 -17.94
C ALA A 148 30.76 24.29 -19.08
N THR A 149 29.51 23.97 -18.75
CA THR A 149 28.39 23.80 -19.71
C THR A 149 27.08 24.38 -19.18
N ASP A 150 27.14 25.11 -18.05
CA ASP A 150 25.98 25.63 -17.33
C ASP A 150 26.22 27.09 -16.91
N TRP A 151 25.12 27.79 -16.62
CA TRP A 151 25.13 29.08 -15.94
C TRP A 151 24.67 28.89 -14.51
N ARG A 152 25.21 29.68 -13.60
CA ARG A 152 24.96 29.51 -12.17
C ARG A 152 24.62 30.85 -11.57
N VAL A 153 23.61 30.90 -10.73
CA VAL A 153 23.27 32.09 -9.96
C VAL A 153 23.36 31.72 -8.49
N VAL A 154 24.23 32.39 -7.76
CA VAL A 154 24.23 32.32 -6.30
C VAL A 154 23.47 33.52 -5.79
N THR A 155 22.49 33.29 -4.92
CA THR A 155 21.67 34.35 -4.34
C THR A 155 21.50 34.18 -2.83
N ARG A 156 21.21 35.27 -2.14
CA ARG A 156 20.74 35.28 -0.75
C ARG A 156 19.35 35.88 -0.73
N CYS A 157 18.41 35.27 0.00
CA CYS A 157 17.05 35.81 0.16
C CYS A 157 16.99 36.97 1.18
N ASP A 158 18.08 37.74 1.31
CA ASP A 158 18.24 38.88 2.20
C ASP A 158 19.09 39.98 1.54
N GLU A 159 19.17 41.15 2.19
CA GLU A 159 19.93 42.31 1.69
C GLU A 159 21.45 42.22 1.96
N HIS A 160 21.92 41.13 2.60
CA HIS A 160 23.34 40.98 2.88
C HIS A 160 24.11 40.71 1.59
N PRO A 161 25.34 41.26 1.44
CA PRO A 161 26.18 40.92 0.30
C PRO A 161 26.44 39.40 0.28
N ILE A 162 26.62 38.84 -0.92
CA ILE A 162 26.82 37.39 -1.11
C ILE A 162 27.99 36.87 -0.29
N GLY A 163 29.12 37.60 -0.23
CA GLY A 163 30.16 37.37 0.78
C GLY A 163 30.64 35.92 0.95
N ILE A 164 30.77 35.16 -0.14
CA ILE A 164 31.20 33.75 -0.10
C ILE A 164 32.68 33.66 0.29
N ASP A 165 32.96 32.94 1.37
CA ASP A 165 34.33 32.66 1.82
C ASP A 165 35.10 31.72 0.88
N GLU A 166 36.43 31.71 0.99
CA GLU A 166 37.29 30.86 0.16
C GLU A 166 36.97 29.37 0.30
N SER A 167 36.53 28.92 1.47
CA SER A 167 36.13 27.53 1.72
C SER A 167 34.86 27.12 0.97
N SER A 168 33.92 28.04 0.77
CA SER A 168 32.61 27.81 0.14
C SER A 168 32.60 28.16 -1.35
N ALA A 169 33.65 28.84 -1.84
CA ALA A 169 33.78 29.21 -3.24
C ALA A 169 33.76 27.99 -4.19
N ALA A 170 34.30 26.85 -3.76
CA ALA A 170 34.29 25.61 -4.53
C ALA A 170 32.87 25.01 -4.65
N LEU A 171 32.04 25.15 -3.61
CA LEU A 171 30.66 24.63 -3.60
C LEU A 171 29.78 25.32 -4.64
N CYS A 172 30.10 26.57 -5.01
CA CYS A 172 29.40 27.28 -6.09
C CYS A 172 29.56 26.60 -7.45
N PHE A 173 30.60 25.76 -7.58
CA PHE A 173 30.90 24.96 -8.77
C PHE A 173 30.58 23.47 -8.60
N ARG A 174 29.77 23.10 -7.58
CA ARG A 174 29.34 21.71 -7.38
C ARG A 174 28.66 21.12 -8.63
N PRO A 175 28.80 19.81 -8.89
CA PRO A 175 28.04 19.18 -9.97
C PRO A 175 26.53 19.23 -9.70
N SER A 176 25.75 18.94 -10.74
CA SER A 176 24.30 18.75 -10.60
C SER A 176 24.01 17.61 -9.64
N LEU A 177 22.97 17.78 -8.81
CA LEU A 177 22.52 16.73 -7.89
C LEU A 177 22.14 15.43 -8.61
N HIS A 178 21.70 15.54 -9.87
CA HIS A 178 21.28 14.41 -10.69
C HIS A 178 22.45 13.68 -11.38
N SER A 179 23.68 14.20 -11.24
CA SER A 179 24.87 13.67 -11.92
C SER A 179 25.81 12.87 -11.01
N ALA A 180 25.52 12.82 -9.70
CA ALA A 180 26.36 12.16 -8.71
C ALA A 180 25.53 11.25 -7.81
N PRO A 181 26.13 10.17 -7.28
CA PRO A 181 25.49 9.35 -6.26
C PRO A 181 25.28 10.16 -4.96
N ILE A 182 24.22 9.84 -4.22
CA ILE A 182 23.94 10.40 -2.91
C ILE A 182 25.03 9.92 -1.93
N PRO A 183 25.67 10.84 -1.17
CA PRO A 183 26.63 10.47 -0.14
C PRO A 183 26.00 9.55 0.93
N ALA A 184 26.83 8.74 1.60
CA ALA A 184 26.34 7.79 2.61
C ALA A 184 25.71 8.50 3.83
N GLU A 185 26.19 9.69 4.15
CA GLU A 185 25.66 10.61 5.16
C GLU A 185 24.34 11.30 4.76
N GLY A 186 23.89 11.09 3.52
CA GLY A 186 22.68 11.66 2.97
C GLY A 186 22.92 12.90 2.10
N LEU A 187 21.85 13.34 1.45
CA LEU A 187 21.87 14.53 0.59
C LEU A 187 21.89 15.81 1.46
N ARG A 188 22.94 16.62 1.30
CA ARG A 188 23.09 17.93 1.98
C ARG A 188 23.42 19.03 0.99
N ASP A 189 23.01 20.25 1.32
CA ASP A 189 23.34 21.47 0.56
C ASP A 189 24.04 22.46 1.49
N GLU A 190 25.36 22.33 1.60
CA GLU A 190 26.20 23.13 2.51
C GLU A 190 26.12 24.64 2.22
N LEU A 191 25.91 25.03 0.95
CA LEU A 191 25.70 26.44 0.61
C LEU A 191 24.38 26.93 1.19
N ALA A 192 23.29 26.19 1.00
CA ALA A 192 21.99 26.55 1.55
C ALA A 192 22.01 26.62 3.08
N GLU A 193 22.74 25.72 3.75
CA GLU A 193 22.94 25.74 5.21
C GLU A 193 23.65 27.01 5.70
N SER A 194 24.47 27.65 4.85
CA SER A 194 25.13 28.94 5.12
C SER A 194 24.31 30.17 4.65
N GLY A 195 23.10 29.95 4.14
CA GLY A 195 22.19 31.00 3.64
C GLY A 195 22.45 31.42 2.19
N HIS A 196 23.22 30.64 1.42
CA HIS A 196 23.49 30.88 0.00
C HIS A 196 22.75 29.87 -0.87
N PHE A 197 21.91 30.35 -1.77
CA PHE A 197 21.09 29.53 -2.65
C PHE A 197 21.73 29.48 -4.03
N LEU A 198 22.20 28.32 -4.44
CA LEU A 198 22.79 28.09 -5.76
C LEU A 198 21.73 27.54 -6.72
N LEU A 199 21.40 28.30 -7.76
CA LEU A 199 20.61 27.84 -8.89
C LEU A 199 21.54 27.45 -10.04
N LEU A 200 21.39 26.23 -10.58
CA LEU A 200 22.07 25.83 -11.83
C LEU A 200 21.09 25.95 -12.98
N LEU A 201 21.50 26.61 -14.04
CA LEU A 201 20.74 26.83 -15.25
C LEU A 201 21.40 26.07 -16.40
N ALA A 202 20.65 25.19 -17.04
CA ALA A 202 21.13 24.36 -18.12
C ALA A 202 20.05 24.17 -19.18
N THR A 203 20.39 23.47 -20.25
CA THR A 203 19.45 23.03 -21.27
C THR A 203 19.45 21.50 -21.27
N LEU A 204 18.26 20.87 -21.35
CA LEU A 204 18.18 19.44 -21.58
C LEU A 204 18.85 19.06 -22.92
N PRO A 205 19.29 17.80 -23.10
CA PRO A 205 19.76 17.33 -24.39
C PRO A 205 18.73 17.55 -25.51
N ASP A 206 19.18 17.72 -26.75
CA ASP A 206 18.29 17.87 -27.91
C ASP A 206 17.33 16.68 -28.08
N ALA A 207 17.78 15.48 -27.72
CA ALA A 207 16.96 14.27 -27.71
C ALA A 207 15.77 14.33 -26.74
N GLU A 208 15.85 15.19 -25.73
CA GLU A 208 14.81 15.46 -24.73
C GLU A 208 14.11 16.82 -25.00
N GLY A 209 14.32 17.41 -26.18
CA GLY A 209 13.63 18.61 -26.63
C GLY A 209 14.34 19.94 -26.34
N GLY A 210 15.54 19.93 -25.75
CA GLY A 210 16.33 21.16 -25.60
C GLY A 210 15.71 22.20 -24.66
N TRP A 211 14.96 21.77 -23.65
CA TRP A 211 14.24 22.67 -22.74
C TRP A 211 15.18 23.34 -21.71
N PRO A 212 14.98 24.62 -21.38
CA PRO A 212 15.62 25.25 -20.23
C PRO A 212 15.30 24.51 -18.93
N VAL A 213 16.31 24.38 -18.08
CA VAL A 213 16.24 23.73 -16.77
C VAL A 213 16.77 24.68 -15.72
N VAL A 214 16.09 24.75 -14.59
CA VAL A 214 16.62 25.32 -13.35
C VAL A 214 16.66 24.24 -12.27
N GLU A 215 17.86 24.01 -11.73
CA GLU A 215 18.08 23.19 -10.55
C GLU A 215 17.98 24.06 -9.30
N LEU A 216 16.99 23.76 -8.47
CA LEU A 216 16.67 24.48 -7.24
C LEU A 216 17.53 23.95 -6.06
N PRO A 217 18.04 24.84 -5.20
CA PRO A 217 18.79 24.47 -4.00
C PRO A 217 17.87 23.93 -2.91
N ALA A 218 18.46 23.40 -1.83
CA ALA A 218 17.69 23.12 -0.62
C ALA A 218 17.17 24.44 -0.03
N VAL A 219 15.91 24.47 0.40
CA VAL A 219 15.32 25.62 1.09
C VAL A 219 14.60 25.11 2.34
N ALA A 220 14.80 25.78 3.47
CA ALA A 220 14.36 25.28 4.77
C ALA A 220 12.85 25.42 5.02
N ASP A 221 12.21 26.44 4.44
CA ASP A 221 10.82 26.79 4.73
C ASP A 221 10.01 27.14 3.47
N VAL A 222 8.70 26.97 3.57
CA VAL A 222 7.74 27.13 2.46
C VAL A 222 7.68 28.57 1.97
N ALA A 223 7.83 29.58 2.85
CA ALA A 223 7.73 30.98 2.46
C ALA A 223 8.92 31.41 1.60
N SER A 224 10.13 31.06 2.02
CA SER A 224 11.36 31.29 1.26
C SER A 224 11.34 30.56 -0.08
N TYR A 225 10.84 29.31 -0.11
CA TYR A 225 10.74 28.52 -1.34
C TYR A 225 9.74 29.11 -2.33
N ALA A 226 8.57 29.56 -1.85
CA ALA A 226 7.57 30.23 -2.67
C ALA A 226 8.13 31.53 -3.27
N ALA A 227 8.81 32.36 -2.46
CA ALA A 227 9.44 33.58 -2.95
C ALA A 227 10.52 33.30 -4.01
N LEU A 228 11.31 32.23 -3.83
CA LEU A 228 12.30 31.80 -4.83
C LEU A 228 11.62 31.37 -6.14
N LEU A 229 10.54 30.59 -6.07
CA LEU A 229 9.77 30.19 -7.25
C LEU A 229 9.17 31.40 -7.97
N GLU A 230 8.70 32.42 -7.26
CA GLU A 230 8.21 33.66 -7.87
C GLU A 230 9.31 34.39 -8.64
N VAL A 231 10.51 34.54 -8.06
CA VAL A 231 11.67 35.14 -8.75
C VAL A 231 12.01 34.37 -10.01
N VAL A 232 12.08 33.05 -9.92
CA VAL A 232 12.37 32.17 -11.06
C VAL A 232 11.29 32.31 -12.15
N ALA A 233 10.02 32.34 -11.75
CA ALA A 233 8.89 32.49 -12.66
C ALA A 233 8.92 33.83 -13.42
N GLU A 234 9.17 34.93 -12.71
CA GLU A 234 9.23 36.27 -13.31
C GLU A 234 10.44 36.41 -14.23
N ALA A 235 11.61 35.96 -13.79
CA ALA A 235 12.84 35.98 -14.59
C ALA A 235 12.69 35.13 -15.86
N ALA A 236 12.06 33.95 -15.79
CA ALA A 236 11.86 33.10 -16.95
C ALA A 236 10.92 33.74 -17.98
N LYS A 237 9.85 34.39 -17.51
CA LYS A 237 8.95 35.18 -18.38
C LYS A 237 9.66 36.35 -19.03
N ALA A 238 10.47 37.10 -18.27
CA ALA A 238 11.24 38.22 -18.78
C ALA A 238 12.26 37.79 -19.86
N ALA A 239 12.85 36.60 -19.69
CA ALA A 239 13.74 35.98 -20.66
C ALA A 239 13.01 35.37 -21.89
N GLY A 240 11.67 35.44 -21.93
CA GLY A 240 10.85 34.92 -23.02
C GLY A 240 10.78 33.39 -23.08
N ILE A 241 11.09 32.68 -21.98
CA ILE A 241 11.02 31.22 -21.91
C ILE A 241 9.55 30.79 -21.94
N ASN A 242 9.21 29.85 -22.84
CA ASN A 242 7.84 29.34 -23.00
C ASN A 242 7.61 27.96 -22.36
N GLY A 243 8.66 27.29 -21.89
CA GLY A 243 8.57 26.09 -21.06
C GLY A 243 9.83 25.91 -20.22
N LEU A 244 9.67 25.51 -18.95
CA LEU A 244 10.77 25.44 -17.99
C LEU A 244 10.68 24.15 -17.16
N VAL A 245 11.80 23.43 -17.08
CA VAL A 245 11.95 22.27 -16.20
C VAL A 245 12.45 22.74 -14.84
N LEU A 246 11.68 22.45 -13.79
CA LEU A 246 12.11 22.61 -12.42
C LEU A 246 12.66 21.27 -11.91
N ARG A 247 13.89 21.27 -11.39
CA ARG A 247 14.51 20.09 -10.77
C ARG A 247 15.30 20.44 -9.51
N GLY A 248 15.84 19.46 -8.79
CA GLY A 248 16.79 19.68 -7.71
C GLY A 248 16.38 19.07 -6.38
N HIS A 249 16.61 19.79 -5.28
CA HIS A 249 16.25 19.31 -3.94
C HIS A 249 14.72 19.16 -3.79
N PRO A 250 14.25 18.20 -2.97
CA PRO A 250 12.85 18.14 -2.55
C PRO A 250 12.39 19.46 -1.92
N PRO A 251 11.13 19.89 -2.15
CA PRO A 251 10.62 21.12 -1.59
C PRO A 251 10.44 21.03 -0.06
N PRO A 252 10.56 22.15 0.68
CA PRO A 252 10.13 22.18 2.08
C PRO A 252 8.62 22.00 2.17
N LEU A 253 8.16 21.36 3.25
CA LEU A 253 6.75 21.02 3.46
C LEU A 253 6.26 21.51 4.82
N ASP A 254 5.03 22.02 4.82
CA ASP A 254 4.23 22.24 6.01
C ASP A 254 2.79 21.76 5.78
N ALA A 255 1.91 21.95 6.77
CA ALA A 255 0.51 21.53 6.70
C ALA A 255 -0.29 22.19 5.54
N GLY A 256 0.17 23.32 5.00
CA GLY A 256 -0.45 24.03 3.88
C GLY A 256 -0.08 23.48 2.51
N MET A 257 0.91 22.59 2.42
CA MET A 257 1.42 22.08 1.16
C MET A 257 0.88 20.68 0.82
N HIS A 258 0.67 20.46 -0.47
CA HIS A 258 0.41 19.17 -1.09
C HIS A 258 1.63 18.79 -1.93
N TRP A 259 2.35 17.75 -1.51
CA TRP A 259 3.45 17.17 -2.27
C TRP A 259 3.18 15.69 -2.50
N THR A 260 2.95 15.34 -3.76
CA THR A 260 2.81 13.95 -4.19
C THR A 260 3.92 13.65 -5.17
N SER A 261 4.69 12.58 -4.95
CA SER A 261 5.76 12.16 -5.84
C SER A 261 5.56 10.75 -6.38
N LEU A 262 5.95 10.54 -7.62
CA LEU A 262 6.04 9.25 -8.29
C LEU A 262 7.50 8.80 -8.27
N THR A 263 7.73 7.56 -7.83
CA THR A 263 9.05 6.96 -7.72
C THR A 263 9.07 5.54 -8.28
N PRO A 264 10.23 5.06 -8.76
CA PRO A 264 10.36 3.71 -9.25
C PRO A 264 10.67 2.75 -8.11
N ASP A 265 9.85 1.74 -7.99
CA ASP A 265 10.12 0.56 -7.17
C ASP A 265 10.18 -0.69 -8.05
N PRO A 266 10.77 -1.80 -7.55
CA PRO A 266 10.81 -3.05 -8.28
C PRO A 266 9.44 -3.40 -8.86
N ALA A 267 9.39 -3.57 -10.18
CA ALA A 267 8.18 -3.93 -10.93
C ALA A 267 7.04 -2.88 -11.00
N VAL A 268 7.10 -1.77 -10.25
CA VAL A 268 5.99 -0.80 -10.15
C VAL A 268 6.44 0.66 -10.27
N ILE A 269 5.47 1.54 -10.55
CA ILE A 269 5.53 2.97 -10.22
C ILE A 269 4.77 3.14 -8.90
N GLU A 270 5.43 3.70 -7.90
CA GLU A 270 4.83 4.02 -6.60
C GLU A 270 4.51 5.51 -6.53
N ALA A 271 3.32 5.84 -6.02
CA ALA A 271 2.94 7.22 -5.73
C ALA A 271 2.97 7.46 -4.22
N ASN A 272 3.89 8.30 -3.76
CA ASN A 272 3.97 8.75 -2.37
C ASN A 272 3.03 9.96 -2.23
N LEU A 273 1.82 9.77 -1.70
CA LEU A 273 0.80 10.82 -1.67
C LEU A 273 1.01 11.81 -0.52
N ALA A 274 0.68 13.07 -0.78
CA ALA A 274 0.54 14.06 0.28
C ALA A 274 -0.52 13.59 1.30
N PRO A 275 -0.25 13.67 2.62
CA PRO A 275 -1.24 13.30 3.62
C PRO A 275 -2.54 14.08 3.46
N ALA A 276 -3.68 13.41 3.49
CA ALA A 276 -5.01 14.02 3.47
C ALA A 276 -5.48 14.36 4.89
N THR A 277 -6.16 15.49 5.02
CA THR A 277 -6.80 15.97 6.25
C THR A 277 -8.12 15.29 6.55
N ASP A 278 -8.78 14.81 5.51
CA ASP A 278 -10.15 14.29 5.51
C ASP A 278 -10.31 13.24 4.40
N LEU A 279 -11.31 12.38 4.55
CA LEU A 279 -11.55 11.26 3.64
C LEU A 279 -12.06 11.72 2.28
N GLN A 280 -12.80 12.83 2.23
CA GLN A 280 -13.29 13.38 0.97
C GLN A 280 -12.13 13.82 0.06
N SER A 281 -11.16 14.56 0.61
CA SER A 281 -9.96 14.99 -0.11
C SER A 281 -9.08 13.78 -0.47
N PHE A 282 -8.96 12.81 0.45
CA PHE A 282 -8.26 11.55 0.20
C PHE A 282 -8.84 10.81 -1.02
N TYR A 283 -10.18 10.66 -1.07
CA TYR A 283 -10.86 10.03 -2.20
C TYR A 283 -10.62 10.78 -3.50
N ARG A 284 -10.79 12.11 -3.53
CA ARG A 284 -10.64 12.91 -4.76
C ARG A 284 -9.24 12.78 -5.37
N VAL A 285 -8.20 12.87 -4.54
CA VAL A 285 -6.81 12.74 -4.99
C VAL A 285 -6.56 11.33 -5.55
N ASN A 286 -6.99 10.29 -4.84
CA ASN A 286 -6.82 8.92 -5.31
C ASN A 286 -7.65 8.63 -6.57
N ALA A 287 -8.88 9.13 -6.67
CA ALA A 287 -9.71 8.96 -7.86
C ALA A 287 -9.04 9.56 -9.10
N ALA A 288 -8.46 10.76 -8.97
CA ALA A 288 -7.68 11.37 -10.04
C ALA A 288 -6.45 10.53 -10.43
N LEU A 289 -5.70 10.02 -9.45
CA LEU A 289 -4.51 9.21 -9.69
C LEU A 289 -4.84 7.86 -10.35
N PHE A 290 -5.81 7.12 -9.83
CA PHE A 290 -6.23 5.83 -10.39
C PHE A 290 -6.79 6.01 -11.80
N SER A 291 -7.58 7.06 -12.04
CA SER A 291 -8.09 7.37 -13.38
C SER A 291 -6.96 7.70 -14.36
N ALA A 292 -5.94 8.45 -13.93
CA ALA A 292 -4.77 8.77 -14.76
C ALA A 292 -3.90 7.54 -15.04
N ALA A 293 -3.75 6.63 -14.07
CA ALA A 293 -3.04 5.37 -14.27
C ALA A 293 -3.78 4.47 -15.27
N GLU A 294 -5.10 4.33 -15.10
CA GLU A 294 -5.93 3.50 -15.98
C GLU A 294 -5.92 4.00 -17.43
N SER A 295 -5.99 5.32 -17.66
CA SER A 295 -5.91 5.89 -19.02
C SER A 295 -4.58 5.61 -19.72
N LEU A 296 -3.53 5.30 -18.96
CA LEU A 296 -2.21 4.92 -19.47
C LEU A 296 -2.02 3.41 -19.52
N GLY A 297 -3.03 2.59 -19.18
CA GLY A 297 -2.90 1.13 -19.12
C GLY A 297 -1.99 0.65 -17.98
N LEU A 298 -1.93 1.41 -16.88
CA LEU A 298 -1.26 1.03 -15.64
C LEU A 298 -2.31 0.60 -14.62
N TYR A 299 -2.07 -0.50 -13.92
CA TYR A 299 -3.06 -1.13 -13.05
C TYR A 299 -2.52 -1.40 -11.64
N PRO A 300 -3.37 -1.34 -10.60
CA PRO A 300 -2.98 -1.67 -9.22
C PRO A 300 -2.94 -3.19 -8.94
N TYR A 301 -3.09 -4.02 -9.98
CA TYR A 301 -3.15 -5.47 -9.88
C TYR A 301 -2.47 -6.18 -11.07
N ARG A 302 -2.17 -7.46 -10.89
CA ARG A 302 -1.78 -8.42 -11.94
C ARG A 302 -2.79 -9.55 -12.01
N LEU A 303 -2.91 -10.15 -13.20
CA LEU A 303 -3.74 -11.34 -13.40
C LEU A 303 -2.83 -12.50 -13.84
N TYR A 304 -3.11 -13.68 -13.32
CA TYR A 304 -2.44 -14.91 -13.71
C TYR A 304 -3.22 -15.65 -14.79
N TYR A 305 -2.53 -16.50 -15.54
CA TYR A 305 -3.10 -17.30 -16.63
C TYR A 305 -4.35 -18.08 -16.23
N ASN A 306 -4.37 -18.67 -15.02
CA ASN A 306 -5.51 -19.42 -14.49
C ASN A 306 -6.63 -18.55 -13.89
N GLY A 307 -6.55 -17.23 -14.09
CA GLY A 307 -7.50 -16.27 -13.53
C GLY A 307 -7.21 -15.84 -12.10
N GLY A 308 -6.10 -16.27 -11.47
CA GLY A 308 -5.68 -15.70 -10.19
C GLY A 308 -5.43 -14.18 -10.27
N GLU A 309 -5.59 -13.47 -9.16
CA GLU A 309 -5.42 -12.01 -9.08
C GLU A 309 -4.44 -11.68 -7.96
N ALA A 310 -3.35 -11.01 -8.31
CA ALA A 310 -2.30 -10.58 -7.40
C ALA A 310 -2.17 -9.06 -7.41
N ASP A 311 -1.44 -8.52 -6.44
CA ASP A 311 -1.17 -7.09 -6.37
C ASP A 311 -0.18 -6.66 -7.48
N SER A 312 -0.09 -5.36 -7.75
CA SER A 312 0.81 -4.80 -8.78
C SER A 312 2.30 -5.12 -8.53
N GLY A 313 2.69 -5.31 -7.27
CA GLY A 313 4.05 -5.60 -6.82
C GLY A 313 4.40 -4.91 -5.50
N GLY A 314 3.72 -3.79 -5.17
CA GLY A 314 3.77 -3.13 -3.87
C GLY A 314 2.54 -3.43 -3.01
N GLY A 315 2.63 -3.14 -1.70
CA GLY A 315 1.51 -3.24 -0.77
C GLY A 315 0.67 -1.96 -0.73
N GLY A 316 -0.61 -2.06 -0.34
CA GLY A 316 -1.53 -0.92 -0.23
C GLY A 316 -1.37 -0.17 1.09
N GLN A 317 -0.15 0.24 1.42
CA GLN A 317 0.18 0.79 2.73
C GLN A 317 -0.59 2.09 3.00
N LEU A 318 -1.17 2.19 4.19
CA LEU A 318 -1.81 3.40 4.71
C LEU A 318 -1.03 3.91 5.91
N THR A 319 -0.82 5.21 6.01
CA THR A 319 -0.08 5.82 7.11
C THR A 319 -0.96 6.80 7.85
N LEU A 320 -0.96 6.77 9.18
CA LEU A 320 -1.70 7.72 10.01
C LEU A 320 -0.76 8.58 10.84
N GLY A 321 -1.11 9.86 10.98
CA GLY A 321 -0.33 10.86 11.71
C GLY A 321 -1.14 12.11 12.01
N GLY A 322 -0.47 13.17 12.48
CA GLY A 322 -1.05 14.50 12.68
C GLY A 322 -0.44 15.54 11.74
N PRO A 323 -0.88 16.81 11.82
CA PRO A 323 -0.30 17.91 11.04
C PRO A 323 1.21 18.10 11.25
N THR A 324 1.71 17.74 12.42
CA THR A 324 3.13 17.71 12.78
C THR A 324 3.46 16.43 13.54
N ALA A 325 4.74 16.07 13.60
CA ALA A 325 5.17 14.90 14.36
C ALA A 325 4.71 14.95 15.82
N GLN A 326 4.81 16.11 16.48
CA GLN A 326 4.44 16.30 17.88
C GLN A 326 2.92 16.28 18.12
N SER A 327 2.13 16.64 17.11
CA SER A 327 0.66 16.60 17.19
C SER A 327 0.06 15.27 16.73
N SER A 328 0.90 14.26 16.48
CA SER A 328 0.44 12.92 16.11
C SER A 328 -0.59 12.37 17.10
N PRO A 329 -1.69 11.73 16.62
CA PRO A 329 -2.69 11.09 17.47
C PRO A 329 -2.06 10.10 18.48
N PHE A 330 -0.93 9.50 18.11
CA PHE A 330 -0.20 8.52 18.94
C PHE A 330 0.59 9.14 20.09
N PHE A 331 0.78 10.46 20.11
CA PHE A 331 1.40 11.18 21.23
C PHE A 331 0.39 12.00 22.03
N VAL A 332 -0.57 12.64 21.36
CA VAL A 332 -1.62 13.41 22.07
C VAL A 332 -2.60 12.51 22.81
N ALA A 333 -2.74 11.24 22.42
CA ALA A 333 -3.46 10.21 23.15
C ALA A 333 -2.48 9.10 23.60
N PRO A 334 -1.84 9.22 24.78
CA PRO A 334 -0.68 8.38 25.14
C PRO A 334 -0.97 6.88 25.25
N ARG A 335 -2.23 6.48 25.43
CA ARG A 335 -2.67 5.08 25.49
C ARG A 335 -3.14 4.52 24.14
N LEU A 336 -3.15 5.32 23.08
CA LEU A 336 -3.69 4.90 21.78
C LEU A 336 -2.93 3.69 21.23
N LEU A 337 -1.60 3.74 21.24
CA LEU A 337 -0.79 2.69 20.61
C LEU A 337 -0.90 1.35 21.34
N THR A 338 -0.92 1.34 22.67
CA THR A 338 -1.13 0.10 23.45
C THR A 338 -2.53 -0.48 23.22
N ARG A 339 -3.55 0.38 23.17
CA ARG A 339 -4.92 -0.01 22.83
C ARG A 339 -5.02 -0.56 21.41
N LEU A 340 -4.31 0.03 20.45
CA LEU A 340 -4.27 -0.44 19.06
C LEU A 340 -3.68 -1.84 18.97
N VAL A 341 -2.54 -2.10 19.63
CA VAL A 341 -1.93 -3.44 19.67
C VAL A 341 -2.90 -4.47 20.27
N ARG A 342 -3.58 -4.14 21.38
CA ARG A 342 -4.61 -5.01 21.99
C ARG A 342 -5.79 -5.25 21.06
N TYR A 343 -6.24 -4.22 20.33
CA TYR A 343 -7.36 -4.31 19.40
C TYR A 343 -7.02 -5.19 18.19
N LEU A 344 -5.86 -4.99 17.58
CA LEU A 344 -5.34 -5.83 16.50
C LEU A 344 -5.17 -7.28 16.96
N ASN A 345 -4.62 -7.51 18.15
CA ASN A 345 -4.55 -8.86 18.74
C ASN A 345 -5.94 -9.49 18.83
N ARG A 346 -6.96 -8.75 19.27
CA ARG A 346 -8.34 -9.27 19.39
C ARG A 346 -9.07 -9.50 18.09
N HIS A 347 -8.68 -8.80 17.02
CA HIS A 347 -9.38 -8.83 15.75
C HIS A 347 -8.45 -9.25 14.60
N PRO A 348 -8.19 -10.57 14.43
CA PRO A 348 -7.41 -11.10 13.31
C PRO A 348 -7.85 -10.61 11.93
N ALA A 349 -9.11 -10.26 11.74
CA ALA A 349 -9.60 -9.70 10.48
C ALA A 349 -8.83 -8.44 10.06
N LEU A 350 -8.42 -7.57 11.00
CA LEU A 350 -7.69 -6.35 10.66
C LEU A 350 -6.30 -6.61 10.07
N SER A 351 -5.74 -7.80 10.32
CA SER A 351 -4.44 -8.21 9.79
C SER A 351 -4.57 -9.14 8.59
N TYR A 352 -5.64 -9.93 8.50
CA TYR A 352 -5.74 -11.06 7.56
C TYR A 352 -6.80 -10.87 6.48
N TRP A 353 -7.87 -10.12 6.74
CA TRP A 353 -8.93 -9.90 5.76
C TRP A 353 -8.43 -9.09 4.55
N PHE A 354 -7.67 -8.03 4.83
CA PHE A 354 -7.12 -7.13 3.83
C PHE A 354 -5.75 -7.57 3.30
N ALA A 355 -5.17 -8.62 3.86
CA ALA A 355 -3.80 -9.04 3.57
C ALA A 355 -3.60 -9.53 2.12
N PRO A 356 -2.35 -9.48 1.62
CA PRO A 356 -1.94 -10.22 0.42
C PRO A 356 -2.02 -11.73 0.64
N ASP A 357 -1.83 -12.51 -0.43
CA ASP A 357 -1.99 -13.98 -0.38
C ASP A 357 -0.91 -14.70 0.45
N SER A 358 0.22 -14.04 0.71
CA SER A 358 1.34 -14.57 1.51
C SER A 358 1.41 -13.90 2.87
N ILE A 359 1.02 -14.60 3.93
CA ILE A 359 1.01 -14.07 5.30
C ILE A 359 1.76 -14.95 6.30
N GLY A 360 2.10 -14.33 7.43
CA GLY A 360 2.49 -15.01 8.66
C GLY A 360 3.87 -14.66 9.17
N SER A 361 4.30 -15.32 10.25
CA SER A 361 5.50 -14.96 11.05
C SER A 361 6.81 -14.77 10.26
N GLY A 362 6.96 -15.43 9.11
CA GLY A 362 8.13 -15.33 8.23
C GLY A 362 7.90 -14.58 6.91
N SER A 363 6.65 -14.18 6.64
CA SER A 363 6.18 -13.69 5.34
C SER A 363 5.81 -12.20 5.39
N GLN A 364 4.63 -11.78 4.91
CA GLN A 364 4.12 -10.41 5.05
C GLN A 364 3.11 -10.33 6.20
N ALA A 365 2.97 -9.14 6.75
CA ALA A 365 2.02 -8.79 7.80
C ALA A 365 2.02 -9.71 9.05
N PRO A 366 3.18 -10.16 9.58
CA PRO A 366 3.18 -10.87 10.84
C PRO A 366 2.62 -9.98 11.93
N ARG A 367 1.78 -10.60 12.76
CA ARG A 367 1.16 -9.94 13.90
C ARG A 367 2.09 -9.93 15.10
N ALA A 368 1.83 -9.02 16.04
CA ALA A 368 2.61 -8.92 17.28
C ALA A 368 2.54 -10.20 18.14
N ASP A 369 1.43 -10.94 18.06
CA ASP A 369 1.16 -12.20 18.75
C ASP A 369 1.52 -13.44 17.91
N GLU A 370 2.13 -13.26 16.74
CA GLU A 370 2.50 -14.35 15.83
C GLU A 370 3.98 -14.75 16.01
N GLY A 371 4.22 -16.06 16.21
CA GLY A 371 5.54 -16.61 16.48
C GLY A 371 5.58 -17.46 17.76
N PRO A 372 6.76 -17.57 18.42
CA PRO A 372 6.90 -18.30 19.68
C PRO A 372 5.97 -17.74 20.78
N GLN A 373 5.44 -18.61 21.63
CA GLN A 373 4.46 -18.23 22.66
C GLN A 373 5.03 -17.24 23.68
N GLU A 374 6.33 -17.31 23.97
CA GLU A 374 7.01 -16.42 24.92
C GLU A 374 6.91 -14.95 24.48
N ARG A 375 6.90 -14.68 23.16
CA ARG A 375 6.79 -13.33 22.61
C ARG A 375 5.53 -12.61 23.09
N ARG A 376 4.39 -13.32 23.14
CA ARG A 376 3.13 -12.72 23.61
C ARG A 376 3.19 -12.37 25.09
N VAL A 377 3.77 -13.24 25.91
CA VAL A 377 3.89 -13.01 27.37
C VAL A 377 4.73 -11.76 27.63
N GLU A 378 5.86 -11.61 26.93
CA GLU A 378 6.72 -10.43 27.04
C GLU A 378 6.04 -9.17 26.49
N LEU A 379 5.24 -9.28 25.41
CA LEU A 379 4.43 -8.17 24.91
C LEU A 379 3.40 -7.71 25.94
N GLU A 380 2.75 -8.64 26.64
CA GLU A 380 1.79 -8.31 27.70
C GLU A 380 2.46 -7.52 28.83
N VAL A 381 3.67 -7.93 29.26
CA VAL A 381 4.47 -7.19 30.24
C VAL A 381 4.81 -5.79 29.72
N ALA A 382 5.24 -5.64 28.46
CA ALA A 382 5.56 -4.34 27.88
C ALA A 382 4.35 -3.40 27.85
N LEU A 383 3.19 -3.90 27.44
CA LEU A 383 1.93 -3.14 27.44
C LEU A 383 1.55 -2.72 28.86
N GLU A 384 1.64 -3.61 29.85
CA GLU A 384 1.35 -3.29 31.24
C GLU A 384 2.30 -2.22 31.82
N GLN A 385 3.59 -2.25 31.48
CA GLN A 385 4.54 -1.23 31.92
C GLN A 385 4.20 0.15 31.32
N LEU A 386 3.90 0.19 30.02
CA LEU A 386 3.51 1.43 29.35
C LEU A 386 2.21 2.00 29.92
N GLU A 387 1.23 1.15 30.22
CA GLU A 387 -0.09 1.56 30.73
C GLU A 387 -0.06 2.10 32.17
N ARG A 388 1.01 1.83 32.93
CA ARG A 388 1.27 2.43 34.25
C ARG A 388 1.79 3.87 34.17
N LEU A 389 2.25 4.29 32.99
CA LEU A 389 2.72 5.66 32.75
C LEU A 389 1.54 6.52 32.29
N ASP A 390 1.40 7.70 32.87
CA ASP A 390 0.36 8.64 32.45
C ASP A 390 0.64 9.21 31.04
N SER A 391 1.91 9.47 30.74
CA SER A 391 2.38 10.00 29.47
C SER A 391 3.79 9.48 29.15
N PRO A 392 3.94 8.30 28.52
CA PRO A 392 5.24 7.81 28.08
C PRO A 392 5.90 8.76 27.08
N GLU A 393 7.20 8.99 27.24
CA GLU A 393 8.01 9.72 26.25
C GLU A 393 7.99 8.99 24.89
N PRO A 394 7.93 9.72 23.75
CA PRO A 394 7.86 9.10 22.42
C PRO A 394 8.92 8.02 22.16
N GLY A 395 10.17 8.27 22.58
CA GLY A 395 11.26 7.30 22.43
C GLY A 395 11.09 6.04 23.28
N LEU A 396 10.51 6.17 24.48
CA LEU A 396 10.21 5.02 25.33
C LEU A 396 9.06 4.19 24.76
N LEU A 397 8.03 4.87 24.23
CA LEU A 397 6.90 4.21 23.57
C LEU A 397 7.38 3.36 22.37
N TRP A 398 8.21 3.94 21.51
CA TRP A 398 8.81 3.22 20.38
C TRP A 398 9.67 2.04 20.86
N ALA A 399 10.65 2.29 21.74
CA ALA A 399 11.60 1.26 22.17
C ALA A 399 10.92 0.07 22.87
N SER A 400 9.79 0.29 23.54
CA SER A 400 9.05 -0.74 24.26
C SER A 400 8.23 -1.65 23.33
N LEU A 401 7.81 -1.17 22.16
CA LEU A 401 6.93 -1.91 21.24
C LEU A 401 7.62 -2.37 19.96
N ALA A 402 8.61 -1.63 19.46
CA ALA A 402 9.31 -1.93 18.20
C ALA A 402 9.84 -3.38 18.11
N PRO A 403 10.40 -3.99 19.18
CA PRO A 403 10.86 -5.39 19.13
C PRO A 403 9.76 -6.41 18.86
N PHE A 404 8.50 -6.09 19.18
CA PHE A 404 7.35 -6.98 18.98
C PHE A 404 6.65 -6.74 17.63
N LEU A 405 6.82 -5.56 17.04
CA LEU A 405 6.22 -5.15 15.77
C LEU A 405 7.18 -5.45 14.60
N ALA A 406 7.64 -6.69 14.55
CA ALA A 406 8.59 -7.17 13.56
C ALA A 406 8.39 -8.67 13.28
N ASP A 407 8.87 -9.11 12.11
CA ASP A 407 8.85 -10.52 11.75
C ASP A 407 9.82 -11.38 12.61
N SER A 408 9.89 -12.68 12.33
CA SER A 408 10.79 -13.60 13.04
C SER A 408 12.28 -13.31 12.85
N ALA A 409 12.66 -12.50 11.85
CA ALA A 409 14.03 -12.07 11.58
C ALA A 409 14.31 -10.64 12.06
N GLY A 410 13.34 -9.99 12.73
CA GLY A 410 13.47 -8.62 13.24
C GLY A 410 13.22 -7.52 12.19
N ASN A 411 12.65 -7.84 11.02
CA ASN A 411 12.30 -6.83 10.03
C ASN A 411 10.90 -6.24 10.32
N SER A 412 10.88 -4.96 10.69
CA SER A 412 9.66 -4.19 10.95
C SER A 412 8.87 -3.82 9.69
N HIS A 413 9.52 -3.71 8.52
CA HIS A 413 8.84 -3.40 7.25
C HIS A 413 7.89 -4.50 6.75
N ARG A 414 7.92 -5.68 7.37
CA ARG A 414 6.98 -6.75 7.04
C ARG A 414 5.78 -6.77 7.95
N SER A 415 5.90 -6.28 9.19
CA SER A 415 4.88 -6.35 10.26
C SER A 415 3.52 -5.76 9.85
N GLU A 416 2.45 -6.18 10.53
CA GLU A 416 1.10 -5.66 10.29
C GLU A 416 0.98 -4.14 10.50
N ILE A 417 1.73 -3.61 11.49
CA ILE A 417 1.87 -2.19 11.79
C ILE A 417 3.34 -1.85 12.04
N ASN A 418 3.81 -0.78 11.40
CA ASN A 418 5.19 -0.31 11.52
C ASN A 418 5.24 1.06 12.22
N ILE A 419 6.09 1.15 13.24
CA ILE A 419 6.29 2.37 14.05
C ILE A 419 7.70 2.97 13.91
N GLU A 420 8.48 2.55 12.91
CA GLU A 420 9.83 3.09 12.66
C GLU A 420 9.81 4.59 12.33
N LYS A 421 8.75 5.06 11.65
CA LYS A 421 8.52 6.48 11.37
C LYS A 421 7.82 7.22 12.53
N LEU A 422 7.51 6.54 13.63
CA LEU A 422 6.86 7.16 14.80
C LEU A 422 7.88 7.99 15.58
N TRP A 423 8.88 7.33 16.17
CA TRP A 423 9.94 7.99 16.93
C TRP A 423 11.23 7.15 17.06
N ASN A 424 11.72 6.56 15.96
CA ASN A 424 13.00 5.86 15.95
C ASN A 424 14.18 6.87 15.87
N PRO A 425 15.01 7.01 16.93
CA PRO A 425 16.12 7.96 16.94
C PRO A 425 17.27 7.57 15.99
N TYR A 426 17.36 6.30 15.57
CA TYR A 426 18.43 5.79 14.71
C TYR A 426 18.22 6.12 13.23
N LEU A 427 17.03 6.61 12.84
CA LEU A 427 16.70 6.99 11.46
C LEU A 427 16.71 8.52 11.25
N GLY A 428 17.24 9.28 12.21
CA GLY A 428 17.28 10.75 12.14
C GLY A 428 15.90 11.38 12.00
N ALA A 429 15.79 12.47 11.23
CA ALA A 429 14.51 13.18 11.03
C ALA A 429 13.40 12.28 10.45
N ARG A 430 13.77 11.28 9.64
CA ARG A 430 12.82 10.35 9.02
C ARG A 430 12.15 9.42 10.03
N GLY A 431 12.85 9.07 11.12
CA GLY A 431 12.32 8.21 12.18
C GLY A 431 11.40 8.93 13.17
N MET A 432 11.46 10.26 13.22
CA MET A 432 10.72 11.10 14.17
C MET A 432 9.58 11.86 13.49
N ALA A 433 8.91 11.24 12.52
CA ALA A 433 7.83 11.86 11.75
C ALA A 433 6.46 11.79 12.47
N GLY A 434 6.35 11.05 13.58
CA GLY A 434 5.08 10.86 14.30
C GLY A 434 4.08 9.99 13.54
N LEU A 435 4.55 9.10 12.67
CA LEU A 435 3.72 8.31 11.76
C LEU A 435 3.66 6.83 12.17
N VAL A 436 2.49 6.22 12.03
CA VAL A 436 2.29 4.76 12.11
C VAL A 436 1.80 4.25 10.76
N GLU A 437 2.48 3.25 10.20
CA GLU A 437 2.12 2.63 8.93
C GLU A 437 1.36 1.33 9.16
N PHE A 438 0.26 1.13 8.43
CA PHE A 438 -0.52 -0.10 8.37
C PHE A 438 -0.15 -0.82 7.07
N ARG A 439 0.39 -2.02 7.21
CA ARG A 439 1.03 -2.75 6.10
C ARG A 439 0.37 -4.09 5.82
N ALA A 440 -0.58 -4.52 6.66
CA ALA A 440 -1.44 -5.68 6.45
C ALA A 440 -2.54 -5.45 5.39
N LEU A 441 -2.24 -4.63 4.38
CA LEU A 441 -3.17 -4.19 3.35
C LEU A 441 -2.54 -4.52 2.00
N ARG A 442 -3.25 -5.32 1.21
CA ARG A 442 -2.94 -5.53 -0.21
C ARG A 442 -3.19 -4.25 -0.99
N MET A 443 -2.75 -4.19 -2.25
CA MET A 443 -3.08 -3.04 -3.09
C MET A 443 -4.58 -2.99 -3.38
N ALA A 444 -5.24 -1.91 -2.97
CA ALA A 444 -6.64 -1.66 -3.24
C ALA A 444 -6.93 -1.60 -4.76
N PRO A 445 -8.04 -2.19 -5.23
CA PRO A 445 -8.37 -2.26 -6.66
C PRO A 445 -8.79 -0.93 -7.28
N ASP A 446 -9.28 0.01 -6.47
CA ASP A 446 -9.76 1.32 -6.88
C ASP A 446 -9.70 2.32 -5.71
N ALA A 447 -9.86 3.60 -6.04
CA ALA A 447 -9.82 4.70 -5.05
C ALA A 447 -10.91 4.60 -3.98
N ALA A 448 -12.08 4.05 -4.31
CA ALA A 448 -13.19 3.90 -3.38
C ALA A 448 -12.89 2.84 -2.31
N THR A 449 -12.29 1.71 -2.71
CA THR A 449 -11.86 0.65 -1.80
C THR A 449 -10.72 1.14 -0.91
N LEU A 450 -9.73 1.83 -1.47
CA LEU A 450 -8.66 2.45 -0.69
C LEU A 450 -9.20 3.45 0.34
N SER A 451 -10.21 4.24 -0.05
CA SER A 451 -10.86 5.21 0.85
C SER A 451 -11.70 4.53 1.94
N ALA A 452 -12.30 3.37 1.64
CA ALA A 452 -13.01 2.57 2.63
C ALA A 452 -12.07 2.01 3.70
N GLU A 453 -10.89 1.50 3.30
CA GLU A 453 -9.85 1.05 4.22
C GLU A 453 -9.31 2.21 5.08
N ALA A 454 -9.08 3.38 4.47
CA ALA A 454 -8.71 4.59 5.20
C ALA A 454 -9.79 5.03 6.19
N ALA A 455 -11.06 4.93 5.83
CA ALA A 455 -12.19 5.25 6.70
C ALA A 455 -12.24 4.31 7.92
N LEU A 456 -12.07 3.00 7.70
CA LEU A 456 -11.97 2.01 8.77
C LEU A 456 -10.86 2.36 9.76
N LEU A 457 -9.64 2.60 9.27
CA LEU A 457 -8.49 2.89 10.12
C LEU A 457 -8.66 4.19 10.91
N ARG A 458 -9.16 5.27 10.27
CA ARG A 458 -9.41 6.52 11.00
C ARG A 458 -10.49 6.38 12.06
N ALA A 459 -11.59 5.68 11.75
CA ALA A 459 -12.64 5.43 12.71
C ALA A 459 -12.11 4.62 13.90
N LEU A 460 -11.27 3.60 13.64
CA LEU A 460 -10.59 2.82 14.68
C LEU A 460 -9.67 3.68 15.55
N ILE A 461 -8.86 4.55 14.95
CA ILE A 461 -7.99 5.46 15.73
C ILE A 461 -8.84 6.40 16.58
N ALA A 462 -9.87 7.06 16.01
CA ALA A 462 -10.78 7.92 16.78
C ALA A 462 -11.46 7.14 17.93
N ARG A 463 -11.90 5.90 17.66
CA ARG A 463 -12.50 4.99 18.64
C ARG A 463 -11.55 4.70 19.80
N LEU A 464 -10.28 4.39 19.54
CA LEU A 464 -9.31 4.01 20.57
C LEU A 464 -8.70 5.20 21.30
N MET A 465 -8.70 6.39 20.68
CA MET A 465 -8.32 7.65 21.31
C MET A 465 -9.33 8.05 22.40
N HIS A 466 -10.62 8.05 22.08
CA HIS A 466 -11.64 8.66 22.93
C HIS A 466 -12.35 7.69 23.87
N PHE A 467 -12.39 6.40 23.53
CA PHE A 467 -13.10 5.40 24.32
C PHE A 467 -12.13 4.36 24.88
N PRO A 468 -12.21 4.02 26.18
CA PRO A 468 -11.35 3.01 26.77
C PRO A 468 -11.42 1.65 26.05
N TYR A 469 -10.29 0.95 26.04
CA TYR A 469 -10.18 -0.43 25.52
C TYR A 469 -9.16 -1.20 26.35
N ASP A 470 -9.57 -1.60 27.54
CA ASP A 470 -8.67 -2.21 28.55
C ASP A 470 -8.82 -3.75 28.56
N LYS A 471 -8.99 -4.36 27.38
CA LYS A 471 -9.13 -5.81 27.25
C LYS A 471 -7.73 -6.47 27.32
N PRO A 472 -7.57 -7.64 27.98
CA PRO A 472 -6.29 -8.36 28.03
C PRO A 472 -5.86 -8.82 26.62
N LEU A 473 -4.69 -9.41 26.40
CA LEU A 473 -4.45 -10.08 25.10
C LEU A 473 -5.25 -11.40 25.01
N VAL A 474 -5.58 -11.85 23.79
CA VAL A 474 -6.17 -13.18 23.54
C VAL A 474 -5.05 -14.14 23.15
N ASP A 475 -5.05 -15.31 23.78
CA ASP A 475 -4.26 -16.46 23.33
C ASP A 475 -5.01 -17.23 22.25
N TRP A 476 -4.77 -16.88 20.99
CA TRP A 476 -5.38 -17.59 19.86
C TRP A 476 -4.79 -18.98 19.62
N GLY A 477 -3.59 -19.26 20.12
CA GLY A 477 -2.86 -20.50 19.86
C GLY A 477 -2.96 -20.97 18.40
N LYS A 478 -3.35 -22.23 18.20
CA LYS A 478 -3.52 -22.82 16.87
C LYS A 478 -4.75 -22.30 16.11
N GLN A 479 -5.69 -21.61 16.77
CA GLN A 479 -6.87 -21.09 16.09
C GLN A 479 -6.51 -19.95 15.14
N LEU A 480 -5.44 -19.20 15.40
CA LEU A 480 -4.98 -18.12 14.52
C LEU A 480 -4.76 -18.60 13.08
N HIS A 481 -4.09 -19.74 12.90
CA HIS A 481 -3.75 -20.29 11.58
C HIS A 481 -4.74 -21.35 11.04
N ASN A 482 -5.78 -21.68 11.82
CA ASN A 482 -6.78 -22.67 11.42
C ASN A 482 -8.17 -22.04 11.24
N ARG A 483 -8.65 -21.33 12.26
CA ARG A 483 -9.95 -20.65 12.25
C ARG A 483 -9.91 -19.41 11.38
N PHE A 484 -8.97 -18.51 11.65
CA PHE A 484 -8.84 -17.24 10.92
C PHE A 484 -8.09 -17.37 9.60
N ALA A 485 -7.80 -18.60 9.17
CA ALA A 485 -7.47 -18.89 7.77
C ALA A 485 -8.72 -18.84 6.88
N LEU A 486 -9.90 -19.12 7.44
CA LEU A 486 -11.13 -19.28 6.70
C LEU A 486 -11.88 -17.94 6.56
N PRO A 487 -12.30 -17.54 5.33
CA PRO A 487 -12.95 -16.26 5.08
C PRO A 487 -14.18 -15.99 5.94
N TRP A 488 -15.00 -16.99 6.26
CA TRP A 488 -16.21 -16.78 7.06
C TRP A 488 -15.90 -16.22 8.45
N TYR A 489 -14.91 -16.76 9.16
CA TYR A 489 -14.57 -16.27 10.51
C TYR A 489 -13.92 -14.89 10.48
N LEU A 490 -13.16 -14.59 9.43
CA LEU A 490 -12.61 -13.24 9.23
C LEU A 490 -13.72 -12.24 8.95
N GLU A 491 -14.72 -12.60 8.14
CA GLU A 491 -15.88 -11.76 7.87
C GLU A 491 -16.68 -11.48 9.16
N GLN A 492 -16.93 -12.51 9.98
CA GLN A 492 -17.63 -12.32 11.27
C GLN A 492 -16.84 -11.44 12.24
N ASP A 493 -15.51 -11.60 12.31
CA ASP A 493 -14.66 -10.76 13.15
C ASP A 493 -14.60 -9.31 12.63
N LEU A 494 -14.54 -9.10 11.32
CA LEU A 494 -14.65 -7.77 10.72
C LEU A 494 -16.00 -7.13 11.03
N ARG A 495 -17.11 -7.88 10.93
CA ARG A 495 -18.44 -7.40 11.30
C ARG A 495 -18.53 -7.02 12.77
N ALA A 496 -17.82 -7.73 13.66
CA ALA A 496 -17.72 -7.35 15.07
C ALA A 496 -16.98 -6.02 15.26
N VAL A 497 -15.91 -5.76 14.50
CA VAL A 497 -15.22 -4.47 14.48
C VAL A 497 -16.17 -3.35 14.00
N LEU A 498 -16.89 -3.58 12.91
CA LEU A 498 -17.85 -2.61 12.36
C LEU A 498 -18.98 -2.31 13.37
N ALA A 499 -19.47 -3.33 14.08
CA ALA A 499 -20.45 -3.16 15.14
C ALA A 499 -19.90 -2.41 16.36
N ASP A 500 -18.63 -2.61 16.75
CA ASP A 500 -17.98 -1.81 17.79
C ASP A 500 -17.87 -0.34 17.38
N LEU A 501 -17.50 -0.05 16.13
CA LEU A 501 -17.47 1.33 15.62
C LEU A 501 -18.87 1.98 15.65
N GLU A 502 -19.90 1.27 15.17
CA GLU A 502 -21.29 1.73 15.21
C GLU A 502 -21.74 2.03 16.64
N ALA A 503 -21.46 1.12 17.58
CA ALA A 503 -21.83 1.28 19.00
C ALA A 503 -21.20 2.50 19.68
N HIS A 504 -20.11 3.04 19.13
CA HIS A 504 -19.43 4.24 19.62
C HIS A 504 -19.68 5.47 18.74
N GLY A 505 -20.71 5.43 17.87
CA GLY A 505 -21.10 6.54 17.01
C GLY A 505 -20.15 6.80 15.84
N LEU A 506 -19.28 5.84 15.51
CA LEU A 506 -18.28 5.91 14.44
C LEU A 506 -18.60 4.92 13.29
N GLY A 507 -19.88 4.56 13.14
CA GLY A 507 -20.37 3.67 12.09
C GLY A 507 -19.99 4.12 10.68
N LEU A 508 -19.60 3.20 9.80
CA LEU A 508 -19.02 3.59 8.51
C LEU A 508 -20.05 3.90 7.42
N GLY A 509 -21.35 3.65 7.65
CA GLY A 509 -22.36 3.76 6.60
C GLY A 509 -22.37 2.55 5.66
N ALA A 510 -23.42 2.44 4.85
CA ALA A 510 -23.70 1.22 4.08
C ALA A 510 -22.73 1.02 2.91
N SER A 511 -22.33 2.10 2.22
CA SER A 511 -21.48 2.03 1.03
C SER A 511 -20.04 1.68 1.39
N ILE A 512 -19.50 2.26 2.47
CA ILE A 512 -18.18 1.88 2.99
C ILE A 512 -18.21 0.44 3.51
N THR A 513 -19.22 0.09 4.33
CA THR A 513 -19.36 -1.26 4.89
C THR A 513 -19.41 -2.33 3.79
N ALA A 514 -20.23 -2.13 2.76
CA ALA A 514 -20.38 -3.08 1.65
C ALA A 514 -19.06 -3.34 0.93
N ARG A 515 -18.23 -2.30 0.75
CA ARG A 515 -16.91 -2.44 0.12
C ARG A 515 -15.91 -3.15 1.03
N LEU A 516 -15.91 -2.86 2.33
CA LEU A 516 -14.99 -3.50 3.27
C LEU A 516 -15.25 -5.01 3.42
N VAL A 517 -16.52 -5.45 3.34
CA VAL A 517 -16.89 -6.87 3.46
C VAL A 517 -16.95 -7.59 2.10
N ASP A 518 -16.73 -6.90 0.98
CA ASP A 518 -16.67 -7.55 -0.32
C ASP A 518 -15.36 -8.34 -0.46
N ASP A 519 -15.50 -9.59 -0.87
CA ASP A 519 -14.40 -10.52 -1.05
C ASP A 519 -14.60 -11.44 -2.27
N ALA A 520 -15.28 -10.93 -3.29
CA ALA A 520 -15.49 -11.64 -4.55
C ALA A 520 -14.20 -12.16 -5.22
N ARG A 521 -13.03 -11.63 -4.83
CA ARG A 521 -11.72 -12.10 -5.30
C ARG A 521 -11.41 -13.53 -4.85
N ARG A 522 -11.84 -13.93 -3.64
CA ARG A 522 -11.60 -15.26 -3.08
C ARG A 522 -12.59 -16.30 -3.61
N GLU A 523 -13.69 -15.88 -4.23
CA GLU A 523 -14.69 -16.82 -4.74
C GLU A 523 -14.13 -17.67 -5.89
N LEU A 524 -14.22 -18.99 -5.72
CA LEU A 524 -13.90 -20.00 -6.73
C LEU A 524 -15.17 -20.51 -7.41
N GLY A 525 -16.32 -20.47 -6.73
CA GLY A 525 -17.62 -20.71 -7.35
C GLY A 525 -18.77 -20.66 -6.34
N HIS A 526 -19.98 -20.47 -6.86
CA HIS A 526 -21.23 -20.51 -6.12
C HIS A 526 -22.27 -21.33 -6.89
N LEU A 527 -23.12 -22.06 -6.18
CA LEU A 527 -24.23 -22.80 -6.77
C LEU A 527 -25.35 -23.08 -5.77
N GLU A 528 -26.54 -23.35 -6.30
CA GLU A 528 -27.68 -23.82 -5.53
C GLU A 528 -27.91 -25.32 -5.77
N TRP A 529 -28.13 -26.07 -4.71
CA TRP A 529 -28.36 -27.52 -4.78
C TRP A 529 -29.29 -27.97 -3.65
N GLU A 530 -30.40 -28.62 -3.99
CA GLU A 530 -31.38 -29.15 -3.01
C GLU A 530 -31.88 -28.08 -2.00
N GLY A 531 -32.01 -26.82 -2.45
CA GLY A 531 -32.40 -25.69 -1.60
C GLY A 531 -31.27 -25.13 -0.72
N LEU A 532 -30.07 -25.69 -0.80
CA LEU A 532 -28.87 -25.20 -0.13
C LEU A 532 -28.10 -24.24 -1.04
N GLN A 533 -27.48 -23.23 -0.45
CA GLN A 533 -26.56 -22.33 -1.14
C GLN A 533 -25.12 -22.73 -0.79
N LEU A 534 -24.34 -23.08 -1.81
CA LEU A 534 -22.97 -23.52 -1.67
C LEU A 534 -22.02 -22.47 -2.24
N ARG A 535 -20.96 -22.17 -1.49
CA ARG A 535 -19.84 -21.34 -1.94
C ARG A 535 -18.53 -22.06 -1.67
N VAL A 536 -17.65 -22.06 -2.65
CA VAL A 536 -16.26 -22.50 -2.50
C VAL A 536 -15.38 -21.26 -2.62
N MET A 537 -14.66 -20.96 -1.55
CA MET A 537 -13.81 -19.78 -1.44
C MET A 537 -12.35 -20.23 -1.28
N GLY A 538 -11.41 -19.54 -1.91
CA GLY A 538 -10.01 -19.58 -1.51
C GLY A 538 -9.86 -19.05 -0.08
N ALA A 539 -9.08 -19.75 0.72
CA ALA A 539 -8.78 -19.41 2.10
C ALA A 539 -7.29 -19.07 2.25
N LEU A 540 -6.93 -18.38 3.33
CA LEU A 540 -5.56 -17.92 3.55
C LEU A 540 -4.62 -19.09 3.85
N GLU A 541 -3.38 -18.95 3.39
CA GLU A 541 -2.29 -19.87 3.73
C GLU A 541 -1.11 -19.13 4.35
N PHE A 542 -0.50 -19.79 5.33
CA PHE A 542 0.63 -19.29 6.10
C PHE A 542 1.89 -19.96 5.59
N TRP A 543 2.39 -19.51 4.45
CA TRP A 543 3.51 -20.15 3.78
C TRP A 543 4.80 -19.99 4.60
N PRO A 544 5.42 -21.11 5.02
CA PRO A 544 6.61 -21.08 5.86
C PRO A 544 7.85 -20.70 5.04
N LEU A 545 8.81 -20.06 5.69
CA LEU A 545 10.14 -19.82 5.12
C LEU A 545 10.90 -21.14 4.89
N ILE A 546 11.64 -21.20 3.78
CA ILE A 546 12.55 -22.30 3.45
C ILE A 546 14.00 -21.83 3.68
N GLY A 547 14.68 -22.42 4.68
CA GLY A 547 16.11 -22.24 4.93
C GLY A 547 16.51 -21.07 5.84
N ASP A 548 17.82 -20.82 5.95
CA ASP A 548 18.43 -19.83 6.84
C ASP A 548 18.46 -18.44 6.21
N VAL A 549 17.69 -17.53 6.81
CA VAL A 549 17.54 -16.11 6.47
C VAL A 549 18.90 -15.38 6.40
N THR A 550 19.92 -15.83 7.14
CA THR A 550 21.25 -15.18 7.17
C THR A 550 22.03 -15.34 5.87
N THR A 551 21.80 -16.40 5.10
CA THR A 551 22.44 -16.61 3.78
C THR A 551 21.70 -15.95 2.61
N GLN A 552 20.46 -15.50 2.84
CA GLN A 552 19.60 -14.88 1.82
C GLN A 552 19.64 -13.33 1.84
N GLN A 553 20.42 -12.73 2.75
CA GLN A 553 20.54 -11.27 2.92
C GLN A 553 20.90 -10.43 1.68
N PRO A 554 21.56 -10.93 0.61
CA PRO A 554 21.76 -10.12 -0.59
C PRO A 554 20.50 -9.95 -1.45
N SER A 555 19.40 -10.65 -1.14
CA SER A 555 18.16 -10.64 -1.92
C SER A 555 17.00 -10.09 -1.09
N ASP A 556 16.27 -9.10 -1.62
CA ASP A 556 15.04 -8.56 -1.03
C ASP A 556 13.89 -9.59 -0.98
N SER A 557 14.03 -10.71 -1.69
CA SER A 557 13.09 -11.83 -1.70
C SER A 557 13.49 -12.93 -0.72
N ARG A 558 12.52 -13.45 0.04
CA ARG A 558 12.70 -14.65 0.87
C ARG A 558 12.04 -15.84 0.22
N LEU A 559 12.70 -16.99 0.29
CA LEU A 559 12.12 -18.22 -0.21
C LEU A 559 11.08 -18.77 0.76
N VAL A 560 9.86 -18.97 0.29
CA VAL A 560 8.74 -19.57 1.05
C VAL A 560 8.22 -20.82 0.34
N ASP A 561 7.63 -21.75 1.09
CA ASP A 561 6.92 -22.88 0.51
C ASP A 561 5.47 -22.49 0.15
N ALA A 562 5.31 -21.92 -1.04
CA ALA A 562 4.01 -21.52 -1.59
C ALA A 562 3.18 -22.67 -2.19
N SER A 563 3.61 -23.93 -2.01
CA SER A 563 3.00 -25.09 -2.66
C SER A 563 1.64 -25.53 -2.09
N THR A 564 1.23 -24.91 -0.99
CA THR A 564 0.00 -25.29 -0.27
C THR A 564 -1.08 -24.27 -0.54
N ALA A 565 -2.27 -24.78 -0.83
CA ALA A 565 -3.49 -24.01 -0.98
C ALA A 565 -4.52 -24.42 0.07
N ARG A 566 -5.49 -23.54 0.31
CA ARG A 566 -6.63 -23.81 1.18
C ARG A 566 -7.91 -23.30 0.56
N ILE A 567 -8.99 -24.04 0.79
CA ILE A 567 -10.34 -23.61 0.48
C ILE A 567 -11.25 -23.67 1.70
N GLU A 568 -12.28 -22.85 1.70
CA GLU A 568 -13.47 -22.95 2.53
C GLU A 568 -14.64 -23.42 1.66
N LEU A 569 -15.25 -24.54 2.02
CA LEU A 569 -16.61 -24.87 1.61
C LEU A 569 -17.58 -24.29 2.62
N ARG A 570 -18.49 -23.43 2.15
CA ARG A 570 -19.57 -22.83 2.93
C ARG A 570 -20.91 -23.30 2.37
N VAL A 571 -21.76 -23.83 3.24
CA VAL A 571 -23.13 -24.28 2.90
C VAL A 571 -24.12 -23.56 3.81
N VAL A 572 -25.06 -22.85 3.22
CA VAL A 572 -26.11 -22.11 3.93
C VAL A 572 -27.46 -22.73 3.59
N ALA A 573 -28.34 -22.85 4.59
CA ALA A 573 -29.74 -23.26 4.40
C ALA A 573 -30.68 -22.07 4.66
N PRO A 574 -31.14 -21.36 3.63
CA PRO A 574 -31.99 -20.17 3.79
C PRO A 574 -33.31 -20.45 4.54
N GLU A 575 -33.90 -21.64 4.38
CA GLU A 575 -35.17 -22.03 5.00
C GLU A 575 -35.01 -22.78 6.34
N ALA A 576 -33.81 -22.75 6.94
CA ALA A 576 -33.46 -23.40 8.22
C ALA A 576 -33.61 -24.96 8.27
N GLU A 577 -33.89 -25.62 7.15
CA GLU A 577 -33.90 -27.08 7.02
C GLU A 577 -32.79 -27.57 6.07
N GLY A 578 -32.27 -28.79 6.27
CA GLY A 578 -31.44 -29.50 5.28
C GLY A 578 -29.94 -29.62 5.59
N LEU A 579 -29.43 -28.96 6.65
CA LEU A 579 -28.03 -29.10 7.08
C LEU A 579 -27.80 -30.26 8.06
N ASP A 580 -28.80 -30.59 8.88
CA ASP A 580 -28.69 -31.65 9.88
C ASP A 580 -28.45 -33.02 9.24
N GLY A 581 -27.26 -33.57 9.46
CA GLY A 581 -26.85 -34.87 8.91
C GLY A 581 -26.23 -34.80 7.52
N LEU A 582 -25.98 -33.61 6.97
CA LEU A 582 -25.19 -33.42 5.75
C LEU A 582 -23.80 -34.02 5.94
N LYS A 583 -23.37 -34.85 4.97
CA LYS A 583 -22.07 -35.52 5.00
C LYS A 583 -21.18 -34.97 3.92
N LEU A 584 -19.91 -34.71 4.27
CA LEU A 584 -18.87 -34.32 3.34
C LEU A 584 -17.84 -35.44 3.22
N GLN A 585 -17.46 -35.78 2.00
CA GLN A 585 -16.25 -36.54 1.70
C GLN A 585 -15.26 -35.64 0.94
N VAL A 586 -13.98 -35.72 1.27
CA VAL A 586 -12.89 -35.05 0.56
C VAL A 586 -11.92 -36.10 0.06
N ASN A 587 -11.78 -36.26 -1.26
CA ASN A 587 -11.01 -37.34 -1.90
C ASN A 587 -11.32 -38.73 -1.29
N GLY A 588 -12.60 -38.99 -1.04
CA GLY A 588 -13.10 -40.24 -0.45
C GLY A 588 -12.79 -40.43 1.05
N TYR A 589 -12.35 -39.39 1.77
CA TYR A 589 -12.23 -39.39 3.23
C TYR A 589 -13.40 -38.65 3.86
N ALA A 590 -14.00 -39.18 4.92
CA ALA A 590 -15.07 -38.48 5.65
C ALA A 590 -14.50 -37.23 6.32
N VAL A 591 -15.12 -36.06 6.09
CA VAL A 591 -14.69 -34.80 6.71
C VAL A 591 -15.85 -34.21 7.51
N PRO A 592 -15.68 -33.89 8.80
CA PRO A 592 -16.74 -33.29 9.58
C PRO A 592 -17.05 -31.88 9.08
N LEU A 593 -18.35 -31.60 8.89
CA LEU A 593 -18.84 -30.25 8.68
C LEU A 593 -19.03 -29.56 10.03
N ARG A 594 -18.54 -28.33 10.12
CA ARG A 594 -18.68 -27.51 11.31
C ARG A 594 -19.94 -26.67 11.22
N ALA A 595 -20.85 -26.83 12.18
CA ALA A 595 -22.06 -26.03 12.26
C ALA A 595 -21.78 -24.69 12.96
N GLU A 596 -22.25 -23.61 12.35
CA GLU A 596 -22.17 -22.24 12.83
C GLU A 596 -23.51 -21.53 12.56
N TYR A 597 -23.68 -20.31 13.06
CA TYR A 597 -24.87 -19.49 12.83
C TYR A 597 -24.44 -18.06 12.54
N ASP A 598 -24.91 -17.49 11.43
CA ASP A 598 -24.52 -16.13 10.99
C ASP A 598 -25.50 -15.04 11.46
N GLY A 599 -26.49 -15.39 12.29
CA GLY A 599 -27.54 -14.48 12.73
C GLY A 599 -28.83 -14.55 11.90
N ALA A 600 -28.76 -15.05 10.67
CA ALA A 600 -29.90 -15.17 9.75
C ALA A 600 -30.25 -16.63 9.47
N ALA A 601 -29.25 -17.46 9.19
CA ALA A 601 -29.42 -18.87 8.83
C ALA A 601 -28.34 -19.75 9.48
N PRO A 602 -28.61 -21.05 9.68
CA PRO A 602 -27.56 -22.00 10.03
C PRO A 602 -26.58 -22.16 8.85
N VAL A 603 -25.30 -22.30 9.18
CA VAL A 603 -24.19 -22.42 8.21
C VAL A 603 -23.36 -23.65 8.54
N CYS A 604 -22.96 -24.40 7.53
CA CYS A 604 -21.95 -25.46 7.65
C CYS A 604 -20.67 -25.07 6.91
N LEU A 605 -19.53 -25.29 7.57
CA LEU A 605 -18.21 -24.94 7.05
C LEU A 605 -17.28 -26.15 7.02
N ALA A 606 -16.42 -26.23 6.01
CA ALA A 606 -15.24 -27.08 6.01
C ALA A 606 -14.04 -26.37 5.37
N GLY A 607 -12.93 -26.30 6.10
CA GLY A 607 -11.64 -25.92 5.53
C GLY A 607 -10.93 -27.14 4.96
N VAL A 608 -10.40 -27.06 3.74
CA VAL A 608 -9.57 -28.11 3.14
C VAL A 608 -8.23 -27.53 2.73
N ARG A 609 -7.15 -28.13 3.23
CA ARG A 609 -5.77 -27.77 2.89
C ARG A 609 -5.15 -28.88 2.06
N TYR A 610 -4.52 -28.50 0.94
CA TYR A 610 -3.96 -29.45 -0.02
C TYR A 610 -2.70 -28.87 -0.68
N ARG A 611 -1.90 -29.73 -1.32
CA ARG A 611 -0.73 -29.28 -2.09
C ARG A 611 -1.14 -29.01 -3.53
N SER A 612 -1.07 -27.77 -3.99
CA SER A 612 -1.47 -27.37 -5.35
C SER A 612 -0.41 -27.66 -6.41
N PHE A 613 0.88 -27.56 -6.07
CA PHE A 613 1.97 -27.86 -7.00
C PHE A 613 3.23 -28.39 -6.29
N VAL A 614 4.19 -28.94 -7.05
CA VAL A 614 5.48 -29.36 -6.51
C VAL A 614 6.55 -28.31 -6.86
N PRO A 615 6.96 -27.44 -5.91
CA PRO A 615 8.07 -26.51 -6.14
C PRO A 615 9.41 -27.23 -6.30
N VAL A 616 10.33 -26.57 -7.00
CA VAL A 616 11.74 -26.98 -7.11
C VAL A 616 12.40 -27.06 -5.72
N HIS A 617 12.09 -26.08 -4.86
CA HIS A 617 12.52 -26.03 -3.46
C HIS A 617 11.28 -25.95 -2.57
N GLY A 618 11.04 -26.98 -1.75
CA GLY A 618 9.89 -27.07 -0.85
C GLY A 618 10.19 -27.96 0.35
N LEU A 619 9.33 -27.90 1.37
CA LEU A 619 9.52 -28.63 2.63
C LEU A 619 9.24 -30.14 2.51
N HIS A 620 8.47 -30.56 1.51
CA HIS A 620 7.95 -31.92 1.41
C HIS A 620 8.21 -32.56 0.04
N PRO A 621 9.45 -32.87 -0.36
CA PRO A 621 9.75 -33.32 -1.72
C PRO A 621 9.01 -34.58 -2.19
N THR A 622 8.51 -35.42 -1.28
CA THR A 622 7.83 -36.69 -1.61
C THR A 622 6.31 -36.58 -1.73
N LEU A 623 5.71 -35.45 -1.35
CA LEU A 623 4.25 -35.25 -1.40
C LEU A 623 3.85 -34.82 -2.82
N PRO A 624 3.02 -35.56 -3.58
CA PRO A 624 2.60 -35.11 -4.90
C PRO A 624 1.68 -33.88 -4.84
N ALA A 625 1.56 -33.16 -5.95
CA ALA A 625 0.48 -32.20 -6.14
C ALA A 625 -0.88 -32.93 -6.19
N GLN A 626 -1.90 -32.29 -5.64
CA GLN A 626 -3.26 -32.79 -5.51
C GLN A 626 -4.15 -31.92 -6.40
N ASP A 627 -4.23 -32.27 -7.68
CA ASP A 627 -5.10 -31.61 -8.66
C ASP A 627 -6.41 -32.39 -8.79
N GLY A 628 -7.54 -31.69 -8.96
CA GLY A 628 -8.86 -32.28 -8.94
C GLY A 628 -9.33 -32.69 -7.53
N VAL A 629 -9.21 -31.77 -6.55
CA VAL A 629 -9.72 -31.99 -5.19
C VAL A 629 -11.23 -32.20 -5.24
N GLU A 630 -11.69 -33.38 -4.83
CA GLU A 630 -13.08 -33.79 -4.88
C GLU A 630 -13.75 -33.52 -3.53
N LEU A 631 -14.84 -32.75 -3.54
CA LEU A 631 -15.75 -32.54 -2.42
C LEU A 631 -17.08 -33.19 -2.76
N VAL A 632 -17.48 -34.21 -2.02
CA VAL A 632 -18.77 -34.89 -2.22
C VAL A 632 -19.68 -34.64 -1.04
N LEU A 633 -20.78 -33.93 -1.30
CA LEU A 633 -21.84 -33.67 -0.33
C LEU A 633 -22.98 -34.67 -0.53
N THR A 634 -23.39 -35.36 0.53
CA THR A 634 -24.55 -36.26 0.49
C THR A 634 -25.68 -35.71 1.35
N HIS A 635 -26.82 -35.43 0.74
CA HIS A 635 -27.97 -34.87 1.45
C HIS A 635 -28.69 -35.97 2.25
N PRO A 636 -28.95 -35.75 3.54
CA PRO A 636 -29.37 -36.81 4.46
C PRO A 636 -30.79 -37.33 4.19
N ARG A 637 -31.67 -36.49 3.64
CA ARG A 637 -33.08 -36.83 3.43
C ARG A 637 -33.38 -37.42 2.06
N THR A 638 -32.73 -36.91 1.02
CA THR A 638 -32.98 -37.31 -0.37
C THR A 638 -32.09 -38.47 -0.79
N GLY A 639 -30.92 -38.63 -0.16
CA GLY A 639 -29.92 -39.60 -0.61
C GLY A 639 -29.26 -39.20 -1.93
N ASN A 640 -29.47 -37.97 -2.41
CA ASN A 640 -28.73 -37.42 -3.55
C ASN A 640 -27.36 -36.95 -3.08
N ALA A 641 -26.39 -36.98 -3.99
CA ALA A 641 -25.08 -36.41 -3.73
C ALA A 641 -24.64 -35.44 -4.83
N LEU A 642 -23.87 -34.45 -4.43
CA LEU A 642 -23.24 -33.47 -5.30
C LEU A 642 -21.73 -33.66 -5.20
N ARG A 643 -21.10 -33.92 -6.34
CA ARG A 643 -19.65 -33.93 -6.49
C ARG A 643 -19.20 -32.56 -7.01
N LEU A 644 -18.25 -31.95 -6.32
CA LEU A 644 -17.50 -30.79 -6.78
C LEU A 644 -16.05 -31.20 -7.00
N SER A 645 -15.51 -30.93 -8.17
CA SER A 645 -14.09 -31.16 -8.49
C SER A 645 -13.41 -29.81 -8.70
N LEU A 646 -12.43 -29.50 -7.86
CA LEU A 646 -11.65 -28.27 -7.92
C LEU A 646 -10.29 -28.52 -8.57
N PHE A 647 -9.98 -27.76 -9.60
CA PHE A 647 -8.72 -27.81 -10.32
C PHE A 647 -7.92 -26.52 -10.11
N ASP A 648 -6.58 -26.59 -10.11
CA ASP A 648 -5.77 -25.37 -10.05
C ASP A 648 -5.62 -24.70 -11.44
N TRP A 649 -5.74 -25.51 -12.49
CA TRP A 649 -5.71 -25.16 -13.91
C TRP A 649 -7.01 -25.58 -14.61
N HIS A 650 -7.07 -25.44 -15.94
CA HIS A 650 -8.25 -25.80 -16.70
C HIS A 650 -8.60 -27.30 -16.49
N PRO A 651 -9.87 -27.68 -16.24
CA PRO A 651 -10.26 -29.06 -15.93
C PRO A 651 -9.90 -30.11 -16.99
N ARG A 652 -9.64 -29.68 -18.24
CA ARG A 652 -9.16 -30.56 -19.33
C ARG A 652 -7.65 -30.82 -19.31
N GLY A 653 -6.91 -30.28 -18.35
CA GLY A 653 -5.45 -30.41 -18.26
C GLY A 653 -4.68 -29.57 -19.29
N GLU A 654 -5.29 -28.51 -19.81
CA GLU A 654 -4.69 -27.60 -20.79
C GLU A 654 -4.35 -26.23 -20.16
N ALA A 655 -3.46 -25.49 -20.82
CA ALA A 655 -3.18 -24.12 -20.44
C ALA A 655 -4.28 -23.18 -20.97
N TYR A 656 -4.57 -22.11 -20.24
CA TYR A 656 -5.37 -21.01 -20.75
C TYR A 656 -4.57 -20.21 -21.79
N ASP A 657 -5.26 -19.68 -22.80
CA ASP A 657 -4.64 -18.84 -23.81
C ASP A 657 -4.32 -17.44 -23.24
N GLY A 658 -3.03 -17.09 -23.22
CA GLY A 658 -2.54 -15.79 -22.76
C GLY A 658 -2.96 -15.39 -21.32
N LEU A 659 -2.60 -14.16 -20.96
CA LEU A 659 -3.10 -13.52 -19.73
C LEU A 659 -4.57 -13.10 -19.93
N PRO A 660 -5.40 -13.10 -18.87
CA PRO A 660 -6.77 -12.60 -18.98
C PRO A 660 -6.78 -11.12 -19.38
N ASP A 661 -7.70 -10.71 -20.26
CA ASP A 661 -7.87 -9.33 -20.74
C ASP A 661 -8.49 -8.42 -19.68
N SER A 662 -9.26 -8.99 -18.75
CA SER A 662 -9.96 -8.25 -17.70
C SER A 662 -10.12 -9.06 -16.41
N ARG A 663 -10.42 -8.37 -15.30
CA ARG A 663 -10.81 -9.03 -14.03
C ARG A 663 -12.07 -9.89 -14.18
N ALA A 664 -12.99 -9.51 -15.08
CA ALA A 664 -14.17 -10.30 -15.38
C ALA A 664 -13.81 -11.64 -16.06
N GLU A 665 -12.85 -11.63 -17.00
CA GLU A 665 -12.34 -12.86 -17.58
C GLU A 665 -11.58 -13.70 -16.56
N ALA A 666 -10.72 -13.09 -15.74
CA ALA A 666 -10.03 -13.80 -14.67
C ALA A 666 -11.02 -14.51 -13.72
N ARG A 667 -12.11 -13.84 -13.33
CA ARG A 667 -13.22 -14.45 -12.56
C ARG A 667 -13.86 -15.63 -13.28
N ARG A 668 -14.12 -15.52 -14.59
CA ARG A 668 -14.66 -16.65 -15.38
C ARG A 668 -13.70 -17.84 -15.39
N ARG A 669 -12.41 -17.62 -15.67
CA ARG A 669 -11.37 -18.67 -15.62
C ARG A 669 -11.32 -19.32 -14.24
N ARG A 670 -11.43 -18.55 -13.15
CA ARG A 670 -11.50 -19.13 -11.79
C ARG A 670 -12.72 -20.03 -11.59
N ALA A 671 -13.89 -19.60 -12.05
CA ALA A 671 -15.15 -20.34 -11.93
C ALA A 671 -15.17 -21.63 -12.76
N GLU A 672 -14.57 -21.62 -13.95
CA GLU A 672 -14.43 -22.81 -14.82
C GLU A 672 -13.65 -23.95 -14.16
N ARG A 673 -12.82 -23.65 -13.15
CA ARG A 673 -12.03 -24.64 -12.41
C ARG A 673 -12.83 -25.41 -11.35
N LEU A 674 -14.07 -25.02 -11.07
CA LEU A 674 -14.97 -25.74 -10.19
C LEU A 674 -16.04 -26.45 -11.03
N VAL A 675 -15.93 -27.77 -11.15
CA VAL A 675 -16.90 -28.58 -11.90
C VAL A 675 -17.87 -29.23 -10.93
N SER A 676 -19.17 -29.09 -11.18
CA SER A 676 -20.23 -29.70 -10.37
C SER A 676 -20.96 -30.83 -11.12
N GLU A 677 -21.21 -31.95 -10.46
CA GLU A 677 -21.95 -33.09 -11.00
C GLU A 677 -22.90 -33.66 -9.93
N ASN A 678 -24.17 -33.89 -10.30
CA ASN A 678 -25.09 -34.67 -9.46
C ASN A 678 -24.81 -36.16 -9.62
N VAL A 679 -24.63 -36.86 -8.51
CA VAL A 679 -24.29 -38.28 -8.47
C VAL A 679 -25.24 -39.04 -7.56
N ASP A 680 -25.52 -40.28 -7.91
CA ASP A 680 -26.30 -41.19 -7.07
C ASP A 680 -25.45 -41.61 -5.86
N ALA A 681 -25.89 -41.26 -4.64
CA ALA A 681 -25.12 -41.58 -3.44
C ALA A 681 -24.94 -43.08 -3.21
N GLN A 682 -25.80 -43.93 -3.80
CA GLN A 682 -25.66 -45.39 -3.71
C GLN A 682 -24.46 -45.92 -4.52
N THR A 683 -23.98 -45.13 -5.48
CA THR A 683 -22.81 -45.48 -6.31
C THR A 683 -21.50 -44.99 -5.71
N LEU A 684 -21.56 -44.15 -4.67
CA LEU A 684 -20.36 -43.63 -4.02
C LEU A 684 -19.71 -44.71 -3.14
N PRO A 685 -18.38 -44.79 -3.13
CA PRO A 685 -17.68 -45.65 -2.19
C PRO A 685 -17.93 -45.19 -0.75
N GLU A 686 -17.82 -46.12 0.19
CA GLU A 686 -17.87 -45.78 1.61
C GLU A 686 -16.69 -44.87 1.97
N ALA A 687 -17.00 -43.79 2.69
CA ALA A 687 -16.01 -42.79 3.09
C ALA A 687 -14.97 -43.42 4.04
N ARG A 688 -13.69 -43.24 3.73
CA ARG A 688 -12.59 -43.70 4.58
C ARG A 688 -12.42 -42.77 5.78
N GLU A 689 -12.03 -43.33 6.91
CA GLU A 689 -11.62 -42.54 8.06
C GLU A 689 -10.17 -42.06 7.86
N ALA A 690 -9.94 -40.75 7.88
CA ALA A 690 -8.59 -40.21 7.84
C ALA A 690 -7.87 -40.38 9.20
N PRO A 691 -6.52 -40.46 9.22
CA PRO A 691 -5.76 -40.47 10.46
C PRO A 691 -6.07 -39.22 11.31
N ALA A 692 -6.20 -39.38 12.63
CA ALA A 692 -6.57 -38.29 13.55
C ALA A 692 -5.82 -36.96 13.33
N PRO A 693 -4.50 -36.95 13.03
CA PRO A 693 -3.79 -35.70 12.78
C PRO A 693 -4.20 -34.95 11.50
N ALA A 694 -4.89 -35.59 10.55
CA ALA A 694 -5.44 -34.92 9.36
C ALA A 694 -6.59 -33.96 9.70
N TYR A 695 -7.24 -34.13 10.86
CA TYR A 695 -8.29 -33.23 11.33
C TYR A 695 -7.73 -32.19 12.30
N ALA A 696 -7.50 -30.97 11.81
CA ALA A 696 -7.42 -29.80 12.68
C ALA A 696 -8.84 -29.29 12.99
N GLU A 697 -9.02 -28.58 14.11
CA GLU A 697 -10.34 -28.12 14.61
C GLU A 697 -11.19 -27.36 13.56
N TYR A 698 -10.54 -26.69 12.59
CA TYR A 698 -11.19 -25.91 11.54
C TYR A 698 -10.82 -26.36 10.12
N CYS A 699 -9.93 -27.33 9.96
CA CYS A 699 -9.40 -27.66 8.64
C CYS A 699 -8.97 -29.12 8.52
N PHE A 700 -9.37 -29.76 7.43
CA PHE A 700 -8.88 -31.06 6.99
C PHE A 700 -7.63 -30.89 6.13
N ASP A 701 -6.52 -31.49 6.55
CA ASP A 701 -5.24 -31.44 5.83
C ASP A 701 -5.05 -32.69 4.97
N LEU A 702 -5.43 -32.57 3.68
CA LEU A 702 -5.33 -33.62 2.67
C LEU A 702 -3.88 -34.05 2.40
N ARG A 703 -2.88 -33.27 2.83
CA ARG A 703 -1.46 -33.62 2.67
C ARG A 703 -1.02 -34.72 3.64
N ARG A 704 -1.88 -35.11 4.58
CA ARG A 704 -1.58 -36.08 5.66
C ARG A 704 -2.15 -37.47 5.41
N VAL A 705 -2.76 -37.71 4.24
CA VAL A 705 -3.56 -38.91 3.94
C VAL A 705 -3.22 -39.59 2.64
#